data_AF-A0A1B2DXC4-F1
#
_entry.id   AF-A0A1B2DXC4-F1
#
_cell.length_a   1.000
_cell.length_b   1.000
_cell.length_c   1.000
_cell.angle_alpha   90.00
_cell.angle_beta   90.00
_cell.angle_gamma   90.00
#
_symmetry.space_group_name_H-M   'P 1'
#
loop_
_entity.id
_entity.type
_entity.pdbx_description
1 polymer ?
#
loop_
_entity_poly.entity_id
_entity_poly.type
_entity_poly.pdbx_seq_one_letter_code
_entity_poly.pdbx_strand_id
1 'polypeptide(L)'
;MNIMGKKSFLRRTAAGIAAAALAASIWAGPAAHAAAPSLDTIRVAMFLDLGSQYRSTVNAVTLRSEEVLSVALDHAGAQQAITSIPANQEARMSVDSYRVKVLETSDWQTAAEAAKKLQATSDKPMLFVDGKVYKLYAGMYASEKAAADAAARTAKTAAAHLNGQTPSVRGGLHLSAGAFATEAQAEAARAAYAATGIDAFSVMTQAGFEVWVGEAANASDLAAVQQQAAAAAPNPLVETNAKTPGLIIRKDASLNLTAAQEVQHFMLSGELATLKVAGTAGTGIHVKERSDRTYRGAMEIGKKNGQLYLVNELPFQQYLYSVVGAEVPSSWGAEALKAQAVAARTYALFQGTKFEVANVVDTTLSQAYYGTAYEYPSVVQAVDATEGEVVMKDGKLVETVFSSNAGGMTSDPSEVWGNANNVFAAVESPGDSSAQAALKSWYHVLLPSGLTGYVREDNVKETGSKTAAGLPYMTVTSKDTNVRPLPLIQSDVKPVAQMNPGETAVVLDKVAESNSYAWVRGPFTSEQLLASLKGKTSSSLPSAITSLTVTERGPSGRVMSVNANGQQLDVKYPDVYRSAFSGLPSTLFDIEPTGSYTVLSANGAESTVSSGGTVTVVSGNGSASVKGAGTVILNGEGQARAVDSKAGFKFTGKGNGHGLGMSQWGAKGMADQGYDYKQILQHYYRDTIITKE
;
A
#
# COMPACT_ATOMS: atom_id res chain seq x y z
N MET A 1 74.05 10.41 -7.30
CA MET A 1 74.49 11.32 -6.22
C MET A 1 73.81 10.87 -4.94
N ASN A 2 74.62 10.67 -3.92
CA ASN A 2 74.34 9.94 -2.68
C ASN A 2 73.31 10.64 -1.75
N ILE A 3 72.42 9.82 -1.17
CA ILE A 3 72.20 9.62 0.28
C ILE A 3 71.41 10.67 1.13
N MET A 4 70.57 10.08 2.00
CA MET A 4 70.06 10.50 3.33
C MET A 4 68.79 11.38 3.39
N GLY A 5 67.74 11.03 4.14
CA GLY A 5 67.55 9.87 5.03
C GLY A 5 66.20 9.87 5.80
N LYS A 6 65.68 8.65 6.02
CA LYS A 6 65.15 8.04 7.29
C LYS A 6 64.29 8.93 8.22
N LYS A 7 63.10 8.54 8.75
CA LYS A 7 62.65 7.23 9.26
C LYS A 7 61.15 7.28 9.67
N SER A 8 60.43 6.16 9.44
CA SER A 8 59.31 5.48 10.18
C SER A 8 58.29 6.29 11.01
N PHE A 9 56.98 5.99 11.01
CA PHE A 9 56.40 4.79 11.69
C PHE A 9 54.90 4.52 11.33
N LEU A 10 54.62 3.28 10.92
CA LEU A 10 53.46 2.37 11.08
C LEU A 10 51.97 2.71 10.77
N ARG A 11 51.42 1.73 10.03
CA ARG A 11 50.09 1.06 10.09
C ARG A 11 48.89 1.72 9.41
N ARG A 12 48.55 1.23 8.20
CA ARG A 12 47.46 0.24 8.01
C ARG A 12 47.63 -0.53 6.70
N THR A 13 47.39 -1.81 6.82
CA THR A 13 47.59 -2.90 5.85
C THR A 13 46.58 -2.87 4.71
N ALA A 14 47.07 -3.27 3.54
CA ALA A 14 46.29 -3.62 2.37
C ALA A 14 45.28 -4.74 2.67
N ALA A 15 44.06 -4.58 2.14
CA ALA A 15 43.17 -5.67 1.79
C ALA A 15 42.80 -5.48 0.32
N GLY A 16 43.21 -6.44 -0.50
CA GLY A 16 43.00 -6.45 -1.93
C GLY A 16 41.59 -6.86 -2.33
N ILE A 17 41.17 -6.34 -3.49
CA ILE A 17 40.63 -7.07 -4.63
C ILE A 17 39.71 -8.25 -4.29
N ALA A 18 38.40 -7.96 -4.25
CA ALA A 18 37.32 -8.81 -4.76
C ALA A 18 35.98 -8.03 -4.71
N ALA A 19 35.78 -7.09 -5.63
CA ALA A 19 34.50 -6.41 -5.83
C ALA A 19 34.20 -6.34 -7.34
N ALA A 20 33.98 -7.51 -7.93
CA ALA A 20 33.53 -7.65 -9.31
C ALA A 20 32.65 -8.92 -9.41
N ALA A 21 31.45 -8.83 -8.84
CA ALA A 21 30.29 -9.67 -9.16
C ALA A 21 29.02 -9.07 -8.53
N LEU A 22 28.76 -7.78 -8.75
CA LEU A 22 27.38 -7.32 -8.76
C LEU A 22 26.85 -7.74 -10.12
N ALA A 23 26.24 -8.92 -10.15
CA ALA A 23 25.50 -9.40 -11.28
C ALA A 23 24.64 -8.24 -11.76
N ALA A 24 24.81 -7.90 -13.04
CA ALA A 24 23.72 -7.38 -13.81
C ALA A 24 22.52 -8.28 -13.47
N SER A 25 21.57 -7.76 -12.69
CA SER A 25 20.19 -8.17 -12.89
C SER A 25 19.87 -7.70 -14.30
N ILE A 26 20.31 -8.50 -15.28
CA ILE A 26 19.52 -8.74 -16.46
C ILE A 26 18.16 -9.04 -15.87
N TRP A 27 17.29 -8.04 -15.95
CA TRP A 27 15.88 -8.28 -15.87
C TRP A 27 15.67 -9.31 -16.97
N ALA A 28 15.64 -10.59 -16.58
CA ALA A 28 14.91 -11.56 -17.35
C ALA A 28 13.56 -10.87 -17.52
N GLY A 29 13.23 -10.49 -18.75
CA GLY A 29 11.86 -10.09 -19.08
C GLY A 29 10.94 -11.08 -18.38
N PRO A 30 9.81 -10.59 -17.83
CA PRO A 30 9.07 -11.26 -16.76
C PRO A 30 9.15 -12.75 -16.98
N ALA A 31 9.79 -13.49 -16.06
CA ALA A 31 9.77 -14.95 -16.10
C ALA A 31 8.33 -15.29 -16.45
N ALA A 32 8.13 -15.98 -17.57
CA ALA A 32 6.80 -16.17 -18.12
C ALA A 32 5.99 -16.90 -17.06
N HIS A 33 5.24 -16.14 -16.26
CA HIS A 33 4.26 -16.70 -15.35
C HIS A 33 3.26 -17.29 -16.32
N ALA A 34 3.13 -18.61 -16.29
CA ALA A 34 2.12 -19.26 -17.10
C ALA A 34 0.79 -18.69 -16.61
N ALA A 35 0.21 -17.78 -17.40
CA ALA A 35 -1.12 -17.28 -17.13
C ALA A 35 -2.05 -18.50 -17.07
N ALA A 36 -2.92 -18.53 -16.08
CA ALA A 36 -3.93 -19.58 -16.01
C ALA A 36 -5.00 -19.22 -17.04
N PRO A 37 -5.31 -20.07 -18.05
CA PRO A 37 -6.35 -19.75 -19.01
C PRO A 37 -7.70 -19.59 -18.30
N SER A 38 -7.98 -20.41 -17.28
CA SER A 38 -9.17 -20.29 -16.41
C SER A 38 -8.84 -20.71 -14.97
N LEU A 39 -9.69 -20.33 -14.01
CA LEU A 39 -9.58 -20.71 -12.60
C LEU A 39 -10.96 -20.99 -11.98
N ASP A 40 -11.13 -22.17 -11.37
CA ASP A 40 -12.30 -22.46 -10.53
C ASP A 40 -12.24 -21.66 -9.22
N THR A 41 -11.05 -21.59 -8.63
CA THR A 41 -10.78 -20.87 -7.38
C THR A 41 -9.60 -19.93 -7.54
N ILE A 42 -9.65 -18.79 -6.87
CA ILE A 42 -8.53 -17.88 -6.74
C ILE A 42 -7.97 -17.89 -5.32
N ARG A 43 -6.66 -17.71 -5.21
CA ARG A 43 -5.93 -17.64 -3.94
C ARG A 43 -5.39 -16.24 -3.73
N VAL A 44 -5.87 -15.57 -2.69
CA VAL A 44 -5.53 -14.18 -2.35
C VAL A 44 -4.68 -14.13 -1.08
N ALA A 45 -3.41 -13.76 -1.20
CA ALA A 45 -2.52 -13.60 -0.05
C ALA A 45 -2.86 -12.34 0.74
N MET A 46 -3.26 -12.53 2.00
CA MET A 46 -3.53 -11.46 2.95
C MET A 46 -2.29 -11.14 3.77
N PHE A 47 -1.58 -12.15 4.26
CA PHE A 47 -0.28 -12.00 4.90
C PHE A 47 0.72 -12.90 4.19
N LEU A 48 1.89 -12.35 3.82
CA LEU A 48 2.95 -13.04 3.12
C LEU A 48 4.25 -12.22 3.16
N ASP A 49 5.40 -12.89 3.31
CA ASP A 49 6.73 -12.28 3.18
C ASP A 49 7.50 -12.92 2.01
N LEU A 50 7.59 -12.19 0.89
CA LEU A 50 8.43 -12.49 -0.27
C LEU A 50 9.59 -11.47 -0.39
N GLY A 51 10.02 -10.86 0.72
CA GLY A 51 11.09 -9.88 0.74
C GLY A 51 10.71 -8.58 0.03
N SER A 52 11.47 -8.20 -1.00
CA SER A 52 11.24 -6.94 -1.73
C SER A 52 10.03 -6.98 -2.65
N GLN A 53 9.53 -8.17 -3.01
CA GLN A 53 8.39 -8.31 -3.92
C GLN A 53 7.06 -7.96 -3.22
N TYR A 54 6.84 -8.51 -2.03
CA TYR A 54 5.67 -8.21 -1.21
C TYR A 54 5.97 -8.55 0.24
N ARG A 55 5.57 -7.67 1.17
CA ARG A 55 5.78 -7.89 2.60
C ARG A 55 4.65 -7.33 3.42
N SER A 56 3.81 -8.23 3.93
CA SER A 56 2.80 -7.93 4.94
C SER A 56 2.74 -9.10 5.92
N THR A 57 3.17 -8.89 7.16
CA THR A 57 3.40 -9.99 8.11
C THR A 57 2.60 -9.80 9.39
N VAL A 58 2.32 -10.94 10.04
CA VAL A 58 1.63 -10.99 11.32
C VAL A 58 2.11 -12.22 12.10
N ASN A 59 2.09 -12.17 13.43
CA ASN A 59 2.54 -13.28 14.27
C ASN A 59 1.52 -14.41 14.37
N ALA A 60 0.24 -14.04 14.38
CA ALA A 60 -0.90 -14.93 14.49
C ALA A 60 -2.12 -14.29 13.83
N VAL A 61 -3.06 -15.12 13.38
CA VAL A 61 -4.35 -14.72 12.83
C VAL A 61 -5.47 -15.22 13.72
N THR A 62 -6.52 -14.44 13.90
CA THR A 62 -7.68 -14.77 14.72
C THR A 62 -8.90 -14.89 13.84
N LEU A 63 -9.49 -16.09 13.82
CA LEU A 63 -10.61 -16.45 12.97
C LEU A 63 -11.87 -16.67 13.80
N ARG A 64 -13.01 -16.23 13.27
CA ARG A 64 -14.35 -16.46 13.83
C ARG A 64 -15.34 -16.58 12.68
N SER A 65 -16.39 -17.36 12.86
CA SER A 65 -17.56 -17.35 11.96
C SER A 65 -18.83 -17.53 12.78
N GLU A 66 -19.97 -17.12 12.20
CA GLU A 66 -21.30 -17.41 12.75
C GLU A 66 -21.63 -18.91 12.72
N GLU A 67 -20.90 -19.67 11.90
CA GLU A 67 -21.02 -21.12 11.79
C GLU A 67 -19.79 -21.86 12.35
N VAL A 68 -19.91 -23.19 12.43
CA VAL A 68 -18.78 -24.06 12.80
C VAL A 68 -17.76 -24.05 11.66
N LEU A 69 -16.49 -23.83 11.98
CA LEU A 69 -15.39 -23.94 11.03
C LEU A 69 -14.68 -25.28 11.20
N SER A 70 -14.58 -26.05 10.13
CA SER A 70 -13.69 -27.20 10.08
C SER A 70 -12.24 -26.72 10.00
N VAL A 71 -11.33 -27.41 10.70
CA VAL A 71 -9.89 -27.19 10.62
C VAL A 71 -9.25 -28.48 10.15
N ALA A 72 -8.69 -28.43 8.94
CA ALA A 72 -8.02 -29.56 8.32
C ALA A 72 -6.52 -29.31 8.20
N LEU A 73 -5.74 -30.31 8.55
CA LEU A 73 -4.30 -30.33 8.37
C LEU A 73 -3.98 -30.98 7.03
N ASP A 74 -3.26 -30.26 6.18
CA ASP A 74 -2.76 -30.74 4.91
C ASP A 74 -1.24 -30.89 4.99
N HIS A 75 -0.77 -32.05 4.51
CA HIS A 75 0.63 -32.32 4.28
C HIS A 75 0.82 -32.82 2.85
N ALA A 76 1.53 -32.04 2.03
CA ALA A 76 1.85 -32.41 0.66
C ALA A 76 0.62 -32.84 -0.19
N GLY A 77 -0.55 -32.25 0.06
CA GLY A 77 -1.81 -32.49 -0.66
C GLY A 77 -2.73 -33.53 0.00
N ALA A 78 -2.30 -34.17 1.09
CA ALA A 78 -3.13 -35.08 1.87
C ALA A 78 -3.84 -34.32 3.01
N GLN A 79 -5.05 -33.85 2.73
CA GLN A 79 -5.89 -33.11 3.68
C GLN A 79 -6.67 -34.05 4.61
N GLN A 80 -6.62 -33.79 5.92
CA GLN A 80 -7.41 -34.49 6.94
C GLN A 80 -8.03 -33.50 7.94
N ALA A 81 -9.33 -33.60 8.18
CA ALA A 81 -9.98 -32.84 9.25
C ALA A 81 -9.46 -33.32 10.62
N ILE A 82 -8.93 -32.39 11.43
CA ILE A 82 -8.32 -32.71 12.73
C ILE A 82 -9.06 -32.09 13.90
N THR A 83 -9.75 -30.97 13.70
CA THR A 83 -10.58 -30.32 14.72
C THR A 83 -11.59 -29.35 14.10
N SER A 84 -12.36 -28.66 14.94
CA SER A 84 -13.30 -27.62 14.51
C SER A 84 -13.33 -26.45 15.50
N ILE A 85 -13.69 -25.27 15.00
CA ILE A 85 -13.94 -24.07 15.80
C ILE A 85 -15.46 -23.92 15.92
N PRO A 86 -16.03 -23.92 17.13
CA PRO A 86 -17.47 -23.72 17.30
C PRO A 86 -17.95 -22.38 16.76
N ALA A 87 -19.21 -22.34 16.35
CA ALA A 87 -19.89 -21.11 15.93
C ALA A 87 -19.72 -19.98 16.96
N ASN A 88 -19.44 -18.78 16.47
CA ASN A 88 -19.23 -17.54 17.22
C ASN A 88 -18.05 -17.55 18.21
N GLN A 89 -17.19 -18.56 18.17
CA GLN A 89 -15.96 -18.57 18.95
C GLN A 89 -14.77 -18.09 18.13
N GLU A 90 -13.90 -17.32 18.77
CA GLU A 90 -12.59 -16.97 18.20
C GLU A 90 -11.65 -18.16 18.37
N ALA A 91 -10.79 -18.41 17.38
CA ALA A 91 -9.60 -19.23 17.52
C ALA A 91 -8.41 -18.51 16.89
N ARG A 92 -7.26 -18.56 17.57
CA ARG A 92 -6.01 -18.03 17.06
C ARG A 92 -5.22 -19.11 16.36
N MET A 93 -4.47 -18.71 15.34
CA MET A 93 -3.58 -19.59 14.60
C MET A 93 -2.24 -18.90 14.37
N SER A 94 -1.15 -19.63 14.59
CA SER A 94 0.20 -19.18 14.25
C SER A 94 0.99 -20.33 13.63
N VAL A 95 2.24 -20.06 13.23
CA VAL A 95 3.19 -21.09 12.84
C VAL A 95 4.25 -21.26 13.91
N ASP A 96 4.75 -22.47 14.07
CA ASP A 96 5.84 -22.79 14.96
C ASP A 96 7.18 -22.32 14.36
N SER A 97 7.53 -21.09 14.75
CA SER A 97 8.70 -20.34 14.27
C SER A 97 9.51 -19.79 15.44
N TYR A 98 10.65 -19.17 15.12
CA TYR A 98 11.49 -18.52 16.12
C TYR A 98 10.73 -17.43 16.86
N ARG A 99 10.89 -17.38 18.17
CA ARG A 99 10.21 -16.44 19.08
C ARG A 99 11.11 -16.14 20.27
N VAL A 100 10.78 -15.10 21.02
CA VAL A 100 11.50 -14.79 22.27
C VAL A 100 10.55 -15.02 23.42
N LYS A 101 10.88 -15.94 24.34
CA LYS A 101 10.20 -16.04 25.64
C LYS A 101 10.73 -14.90 26.51
N VAL A 102 9.90 -13.90 26.76
CA VAL A 102 10.27 -12.65 27.43
C VAL A 102 10.23 -12.83 28.94
N LEU A 103 9.12 -13.35 29.46
CA LEU A 103 8.95 -13.67 30.88
C LEU A 103 7.88 -14.72 31.09
N GLU A 104 7.90 -15.34 32.26
CA GLU A 104 6.88 -16.22 32.80
C GLU A 104 6.45 -15.75 34.19
N THR A 105 5.15 -15.66 34.46
CA THR A 105 4.62 -15.20 35.75
C THR A 105 3.23 -15.75 36.02
N SER A 106 2.85 -15.92 37.29
CA SER A 106 1.47 -16.22 37.67
C SER A 106 0.61 -14.96 37.89
N ASP A 107 1.22 -13.78 37.85
CA ASP A 107 0.53 -12.50 37.97
C ASP A 107 0.14 -11.95 36.59
N TRP A 108 -1.17 -11.89 36.34
CA TRP A 108 -1.74 -11.30 35.13
C TRP A 108 -1.30 -9.85 34.92
N GLN A 109 -1.23 -9.05 36.00
CA GLN A 109 -0.93 -7.63 35.86
C GLN A 109 0.49 -7.43 35.32
N THR A 110 1.48 -8.10 35.92
CA THR A 110 2.86 -8.13 35.43
C THR A 110 2.93 -8.56 33.95
N ALA A 111 2.22 -9.64 33.59
CA ALA A 111 2.22 -10.15 32.22
C ALA A 111 1.61 -9.16 31.21
N ALA A 112 0.44 -8.60 31.54
CA ALA A 112 -0.29 -7.67 30.68
C ALA A 112 0.43 -6.33 30.52
N GLU A 113 1.05 -5.80 31.58
CA GLU A 113 1.82 -4.55 31.51
C GLU A 113 3.08 -4.71 30.64
N ALA A 114 3.81 -5.83 30.78
CA ALA A 114 4.93 -6.14 29.91
C ALA A 114 4.50 -6.32 28.45
N ALA A 115 3.39 -7.02 28.19
CA ALA A 115 2.82 -7.15 26.86
C ALA A 115 2.44 -5.79 26.24
N LYS A 116 1.81 -4.89 27.01
CA LYS A 116 1.47 -3.52 26.55
C LYS A 116 2.70 -2.73 26.13
N LYS A 117 3.83 -2.86 26.84
CA LYS A 117 5.10 -2.22 26.43
C LYS A 117 5.57 -2.72 25.07
N LEU A 118 5.48 -4.01 24.83
CA LEU A 118 5.87 -4.63 23.56
C LEU A 118 4.90 -4.29 22.42
N GLN A 119 3.61 -4.13 22.69
CA GLN A 119 2.58 -3.83 21.70
C GLN A 119 2.87 -2.54 20.91
N ALA A 120 3.53 -1.56 21.53
CA ALA A 120 3.95 -0.30 20.92
C ALA A 120 5.21 -0.42 20.02
N THR A 121 5.84 -1.59 19.97
CA THR A 121 7.09 -1.84 19.22
C THR A 121 6.87 -2.71 17.98
N SER A 122 7.94 -3.04 17.27
CA SER A 122 7.94 -4.07 16.22
C SER A 122 7.90 -5.50 16.79
N ASP A 123 8.26 -5.70 18.05
CA ASP A 123 8.34 -7.00 18.72
C ASP A 123 6.99 -7.33 19.35
N LYS A 124 5.97 -7.54 18.51
CA LYS A 124 4.57 -7.70 18.95
C LYS A 124 4.40 -8.89 19.92
N PRO A 125 3.62 -8.75 21.01
CA PRO A 125 3.49 -9.77 22.04
C PRO A 125 2.52 -10.89 21.65
N MET A 126 2.75 -12.08 22.20
CA MET A 126 1.77 -13.16 22.35
C MET A 126 1.85 -13.67 23.79
N LEU A 127 0.71 -13.98 24.39
CA LEU A 127 0.66 -14.34 25.80
C LEU A 127 -0.06 -15.68 25.93
N PHE A 128 0.69 -16.72 26.25
CA PHE A 128 0.12 -18.06 26.41
C PHE A 128 -0.18 -18.35 27.88
N VAL A 129 -1.24 -19.11 28.13
CA VAL A 129 -1.68 -19.52 29.46
C VAL A 129 -1.50 -21.03 29.61
N ASP A 130 -0.85 -21.46 30.70
CA ASP A 130 -0.73 -22.85 31.11
C ASP A 130 -1.09 -22.96 32.60
N GLY A 131 -2.31 -23.42 32.89
CA GLY A 131 -2.88 -23.35 34.23
C GLY A 131 -3.00 -21.91 34.73
N LYS A 132 -2.24 -21.55 35.78
CA LYS A 132 -2.19 -20.19 36.34
C LYS A 132 -0.99 -19.37 35.87
N VAL A 133 -0.21 -19.92 34.94
CA VAL A 133 1.06 -19.34 34.51
C VAL A 133 0.91 -18.70 33.14
N TYR A 134 1.27 -17.42 33.06
CA TYR A 134 1.31 -16.62 31.85
C TYR A 134 2.72 -16.57 31.30
N LYS A 135 2.89 -16.99 30.05
CA LYS A 135 4.16 -17.02 29.32
C LYS A 135 4.10 -15.98 28.20
N LEU A 136 4.83 -14.87 28.37
CA LEU A 136 4.90 -13.79 27.39
C LEU A 136 5.97 -14.08 26.36
N TYR A 137 5.58 -14.06 25.09
CA TYR A 137 6.46 -14.16 23.95
C TYR A 137 6.43 -12.90 23.09
N ALA A 138 7.47 -12.68 22.30
CA ALA A 138 7.53 -11.66 21.27
C ALA A 138 7.84 -12.24 19.89
N GLY A 139 7.28 -11.61 18.85
CA GLY A 139 7.45 -11.96 17.44
C GLY A 139 6.54 -13.09 16.94
N MET A 140 6.70 -13.44 15.66
CA MET A 140 7.31 -14.69 15.20
C MET A 140 8.38 -14.27 14.17
N TYR A 141 9.63 -14.67 14.38
CA TYR A 141 10.79 -14.24 13.61
C TYR A 141 11.19 -15.26 12.54
N ALA A 142 11.69 -14.76 11.42
CA ALA A 142 12.11 -15.60 10.28
C ALA A 142 13.36 -16.45 10.56
N SER A 143 14.20 -16.08 11.54
CA SER A 143 15.45 -16.78 11.85
C SER A 143 15.85 -16.65 13.31
N GLU A 144 16.71 -17.57 13.76
CA GLU A 144 17.33 -17.53 15.10
C GLU A 144 18.05 -16.20 15.35
N LYS A 145 18.80 -15.69 14.37
CA LYS A 145 19.51 -14.41 14.48
C LYS A 145 18.55 -13.24 14.70
N ALA A 146 17.43 -13.20 13.96
CA ALA A 146 16.43 -12.16 14.12
C ALA A 146 15.77 -12.21 15.51
N ALA A 147 15.52 -13.42 16.03
CA ALA A 147 15.01 -13.61 17.38
C ALA A 147 16.05 -13.24 18.45
N ALA A 148 17.34 -13.54 18.26
CA ALA A 148 18.40 -13.14 19.18
C ALA A 148 18.53 -11.61 19.27
N ASP A 149 18.47 -10.91 18.14
CA ASP A 149 18.45 -9.44 18.12
C ASP A 149 17.21 -8.88 18.83
N ALA A 150 16.07 -9.56 18.71
CA ALA A 150 14.85 -9.19 19.39
C ALA A 150 14.90 -9.47 20.90
N ALA A 151 15.60 -10.51 21.35
CA ALA A 151 15.79 -10.80 22.77
C ALA A 151 16.43 -9.61 23.49
N ALA A 152 17.45 -8.99 22.88
CA ALA A 152 18.08 -7.78 23.42
C ALA A 152 17.10 -6.59 23.48
N ARG A 153 16.29 -6.37 22.44
CA ARG A 153 15.30 -5.26 22.40
C ARG A 153 14.17 -5.45 23.39
N THR A 154 13.65 -6.67 23.51
CA THR A 154 12.57 -7.00 24.43
C THR A 154 13.05 -6.94 25.88
N ALA A 155 14.29 -7.37 26.18
CA ALA A 155 14.89 -7.20 27.50
C ALA A 155 14.93 -5.75 27.93
N LYS A 156 15.34 -4.85 27.04
CA LYS A 156 15.34 -3.40 27.29
C LYS A 156 13.91 -2.86 27.47
N THR A 157 12.98 -3.27 26.62
CA THR A 157 11.61 -2.72 26.58
C THR A 157 10.78 -3.16 27.80
N ALA A 158 10.92 -4.41 28.23
CA ALA A 158 10.16 -5.00 29.32
C ALA A 158 10.90 -4.97 30.67
N ALA A 159 12.08 -4.35 30.76
CA ALA A 159 13.01 -4.43 31.90
C ALA A 159 12.34 -4.28 33.29
N ALA A 160 11.39 -3.37 33.44
CA ALA A 160 10.69 -3.12 34.70
C ALA A 160 9.81 -4.29 35.21
N HIS A 161 9.49 -5.26 34.36
CA HIS A 161 8.56 -6.36 34.66
C HIS A 161 9.24 -7.75 34.63
N LEU A 162 10.53 -7.81 34.30
CA LEU A 162 11.22 -9.10 34.10
C LEU A 162 11.48 -9.86 35.41
N ASN A 163 11.50 -9.18 36.56
CA ASN A 163 11.74 -9.79 37.88
C ASN A 163 12.99 -10.70 37.90
N GLY A 164 14.09 -10.27 37.27
CA GLY A 164 15.34 -11.01 37.17
C GLY A 164 15.41 -12.04 36.04
N GLN A 165 14.33 -12.25 35.28
CA GLN A 165 14.33 -13.13 34.12
C GLN A 165 15.07 -12.49 32.94
N THR A 166 15.66 -13.35 32.12
CA THR A 166 16.34 -12.93 30.88
C THR A 166 15.55 -13.45 29.68
N PRO A 167 15.10 -12.58 28.77
CA PRO A 167 14.46 -13.00 27.54
C PRO A 167 15.35 -13.96 26.76
N SER A 168 14.77 -15.04 26.27
CA SER A 168 15.53 -16.12 25.64
C SER A 168 14.87 -16.60 24.36
N VAL A 169 15.70 -16.98 23.39
CA VAL A 169 15.24 -17.44 22.08
C VAL A 169 14.60 -18.83 22.23
N ARG A 170 13.51 -19.06 21.50
CA ARG A 170 12.80 -20.32 21.35
C ARG A 170 12.58 -20.58 19.87
N GLY A 171 12.45 -21.85 19.49
CA GLY A 171 12.21 -22.28 18.11
C GLY A 171 11.23 -23.45 18.04
N GLY A 172 11.17 -24.05 16.85
CA GLY A 172 10.26 -25.16 16.54
C GLY A 172 10.93 -26.54 16.61
N LEU A 173 12.05 -26.69 17.32
CA LEU A 173 12.64 -28.01 17.58
C LEU A 173 12.06 -28.57 18.88
N HIS A 174 11.52 -29.78 18.79
CA HIS A 174 10.81 -30.45 19.87
C HIS A 174 11.23 -31.92 19.99
N LEU A 175 11.07 -32.49 21.18
CA LEU A 175 11.16 -33.93 21.41
C LEU A 175 9.76 -34.53 21.59
N SER A 176 9.44 -35.62 20.93
CA SER A 176 8.22 -36.39 21.17
C SER A 176 8.37 -37.29 22.39
N ALA A 177 7.39 -37.21 23.30
CA ALA A 177 7.21 -38.09 24.44
C ALA A 177 6.28 -39.29 24.12
N GLY A 178 5.94 -39.47 22.84
CA GLY A 178 5.12 -40.57 22.34
C GLY A 178 3.72 -40.15 21.89
N ALA A 179 3.02 -41.10 21.28
CA ALA A 179 1.65 -40.97 20.80
C ALA A 179 0.64 -41.53 21.81
N PHE A 180 -0.54 -40.93 21.83
CA PHE A 180 -1.64 -41.22 22.74
C PHE A 180 -2.93 -41.37 21.94
N ALA A 181 -3.80 -42.29 22.39
CA ALA A 181 -5.05 -42.58 21.70
C ALA A 181 -6.10 -41.49 21.89
N THR A 182 -6.00 -40.70 22.98
CA THR A 182 -6.98 -39.68 23.34
C THR A 182 -6.30 -38.39 23.81
N GLU A 183 -6.98 -37.26 23.59
CA GLU A 183 -6.52 -35.94 24.06
C GLU A 183 -6.28 -35.92 25.58
N ALA A 184 -7.15 -36.55 26.36
CA ALA A 184 -7.03 -36.60 27.81
C ALA A 184 -5.76 -37.33 28.28
N GLN A 185 -5.34 -38.39 27.58
CA GLN A 185 -4.09 -39.09 27.88
C GLN A 185 -2.86 -38.25 27.53
N ALA A 186 -2.89 -37.58 26.38
CA ALA A 186 -1.83 -36.66 25.98
C ALA A 186 -1.71 -35.50 27.00
N GLU A 187 -2.83 -34.91 27.41
CA GLU A 187 -2.83 -33.82 28.38
C GLU A 187 -2.31 -34.25 29.76
N ALA A 188 -2.65 -35.45 30.22
CA ALA A 188 -2.11 -35.99 31.47
C ALA A 188 -0.58 -36.18 31.41
N ALA A 189 -0.07 -36.69 30.29
CA ALA A 189 1.37 -36.84 30.07
C ALA A 189 2.07 -35.47 29.96
N ARG A 190 1.49 -34.52 29.23
CA ARG A 190 1.97 -33.13 29.13
C ARG A 190 2.06 -32.46 30.50
N ALA A 191 1.02 -32.59 31.32
CA ALA A 191 0.96 -32.00 32.66
C ALA A 191 2.05 -32.54 33.59
N ALA A 192 2.47 -33.80 33.43
CA ALA A 192 3.57 -34.38 34.20
C ALA A 192 4.90 -33.66 33.93
N TYR A 193 5.20 -33.30 32.68
CA TYR A 193 6.36 -32.49 32.34
C TYR A 193 6.22 -31.05 32.88
N ALA A 194 5.05 -30.43 32.70
CA ALA A 194 4.79 -29.07 33.17
C ALA A 194 4.98 -28.93 34.69
N ALA A 195 4.60 -29.95 35.47
CA ALA A 195 4.80 -29.99 36.92
C ALA A 195 6.28 -29.97 37.36
N THR A 196 7.19 -30.32 36.45
CA THR A 196 8.65 -30.27 36.68
C THR A 196 9.30 -28.97 36.15
N GLY A 197 8.49 -28.03 35.66
CA GLY A 197 8.97 -26.78 35.07
C GLY A 197 9.49 -26.93 33.63
N ILE A 198 9.19 -28.06 32.99
CA ILE A 198 9.58 -28.33 31.60
C ILE A 198 8.40 -27.99 30.69
N ASP A 199 8.63 -27.13 29.71
CA ASP A 199 7.63 -26.78 28.71
C ASP A 199 7.26 -28.03 27.88
N ALA A 200 5.98 -28.39 27.85
CA ALA A 200 5.45 -29.49 27.06
C ALA A 200 4.05 -29.13 26.52
N PHE A 201 3.71 -29.71 25.36
CA PHE A 201 2.51 -29.35 24.60
C PHE A 201 1.78 -30.59 24.10
N SER A 202 0.45 -30.54 24.16
CA SER A 202 -0.43 -31.49 23.46
C SER A 202 -0.47 -31.11 21.98
N VAL A 203 -0.30 -32.10 21.09
CA VAL A 203 -0.17 -31.89 19.65
C VAL A 203 -1.13 -32.82 18.92
N MET A 204 -1.95 -32.27 18.03
CA MET A 204 -2.75 -33.08 17.10
C MET A 204 -1.93 -33.40 15.86
N THR A 205 -1.88 -34.66 15.48
CA THR A 205 -1.28 -35.13 14.23
C THR A 205 -2.33 -35.86 13.39
N GLN A 206 -2.01 -36.19 12.15
CA GLN A 206 -2.88 -37.04 11.32
C GLN A 206 -3.12 -38.43 11.93
N ALA A 207 -2.20 -38.91 12.79
CA ALA A 207 -2.25 -40.21 13.43
C ALA A 207 -2.93 -40.21 14.83
N GLY A 208 -3.29 -39.05 15.37
CA GLY A 208 -3.90 -38.94 16.71
C GLY A 208 -3.27 -37.82 17.54
N PHE A 209 -2.98 -38.09 18.81
CA PHE A 209 -2.40 -37.12 19.73
C PHE A 209 -0.95 -37.49 20.07
N GLU A 210 -0.10 -36.48 20.19
CA GLU A 210 1.27 -36.61 20.72
C GLU A 210 1.51 -35.59 21.83
N VAL A 211 2.56 -35.82 22.60
CA VAL A 211 3.11 -34.81 23.52
C VAL A 211 4.49 -34.42 23.05
N TRP A 212 4.69 -33.13 22.79
CA TRP A 212 5.97 -32.57 22.37
C TRP A 212 6.58 -31.73 23.51
N VAL A 213 7.87 -31.93 23.77
CA VAL A 213 8.61 -31.40 24.90
C VAL A 213 9.68 -30.41 24.42
N GLY A 214 9.78 -29.27 25.10
CA GLY A 214 10.69 -28.18 24.80
C GLY A 214 10.22 -27.25 23.68
N GLU A 215 10.96 -26.16 23.45
CA GLU A 215 10.79 -25.22 22.33
C GLU A 215 12.20 -24.75 21.87
N ALA A 216 13.07 -25.70 21.51
CA ALA A 216 14.49 -25.45 21.27
C ALA A 216 14.71 -24.62 19.99
N ALA A 217 15.67 -23.68 20.04
CA ALA A 217 16.00 -22.85 18.87
C ALA A 217 16.97 -23.56 17.91
N ASN A 218 17.84 -24.41 18.45
CA ASN A 218 18.88 -25.12 17.72
C ASN A 218 19.15 -26.49 18.37
N ALA A 219 20.01 -27.30 17.76
CA ALA A 219 20.33 -28.65 18.22
C ALA A 219 20.98 -28.69 19.62
N SER A 220 21.74 -27.65 19.99
CA SER A 220 22.35 -27.57 21.33
C SER A 220 21.28 -27.36 22.40
N ASP A 221 20.32 -26.48 22.14
CA ASP A 221 19.18 -26.26 23.04
C ASP A 221 18.32 -27.52 23.16
N LEU A 222 18.14 -28.26 22.05
CA LEU A 222 17.36 -29.49 22.04
C LEU A 222 18.02 -30.58 22.90
N ALA A 223 19.34 -30.73 22.81
CA ALA A 223 20.09 -31.66 23.65
C ALA A 223 19.99 -31.29 25.14
N ALA A 224 20.01 -29.99 25.47
CA ALA A 224 19.80 -29.52 26.84
C ALA A 224 18.38 -29.84 27.37
N VAL A 225 17.34 -29.65 26.53
CA VAL A 225 15.97 -30.07 26.86
C VAL A 225 15.91 -31.58 27.10
N GLN A 226 16.54 -32.38 26.25
CA GLN A 226 16.55 -33.84 26.39
C GLN A 226 17.16 -34.26 27.72
N GLN A 227 18.28 -33.66 28.11
CA GLN A 227 18.94 -33.92 29.38
C GLN A 227 18.06 -33.52 30.57
N GLN A 228 17.41 -32.36 30.52
CA GLN A 228 16.52 -31.87 31.58
C GLN A 228 15.27 -32.74 31.74
N ALA A 229 14.69 -33.21 30.63
CA ALA A 229 13.45 -33.96 30.62
C ALA A 229 13.61 -35.47 30.80
N ALA A 230 14.83 -36.02 30.68
CA ALA A 230 15.09 -37.45 30.78
C ALA A 230 14.59 -38.07 32.10
N ALA A 231 14.71 -37.35 33.23
CA ALA A 231 14.27 -37.84 34.53
C ALA A 231 12.73 -37.84 34.71
N ALA A 232 12.02 -37.00 33.96
CA ALA A 232 10.56 -36.91 33.97
C ALA A 232 9.90 -37.83 32.93
N ALA A 233 10.68 -38.38 31.99
CA ALA A 233 10.16 -39.14 30.87
C ALA A 233 9.99 -40.63 31.21
N PRO A 234 8.80 -41.22 31.05
CA PRO A 234 8.59 -42.65 31.27
C PRO A 234 9.25 -43.52 30.17
N ASN A 235 9.52 -42.93 29.00
CA ASN A 235 10.16 -43.55 27.84
C ASN A 235 11.23 -42.61 27.27
N PRO A 236 12.20 -43.11 26.48
CA PRO A 236 13.17 -42.25 25.80
C PRO A 236 12.49 -41.23 24.89
N LEU A 237 12.85 -39.96 25.07
CA LEU A 237 12.44 -38.86 24.21
C LEU A 237 13.14 -38.96 22.86
N VAL A 238 12.39 -38.75 21.77
CA VAL A 238 12.89 -38.78 20.38
C VAL A 238 12.65 -37.45 19.70
N GLU A 239 13.58 -37.00 18.86
CA GLU A 239 13.38 -35.78 18.09
C GLU A 239 12.15 -35.89 17.20
N THR A 240 11.33 -34.83 17.18
CA THR A 240 10.16 -34.76 16.31
C THR A 240 10.59 -34.73 14.85
N ASN A 241 9.90 -35.51 14.01
CA ASN A 241 10.17 -35.49 12.59
C ASN A 241 9.59 -34.21 11.99
N ALA A 242 10.45 -33.30 11.53
CA ALA A 242 10.02 -32.06 10.89
C ALA A 242 9.11 -32.30 9.65
N LYS A 243 9.11 -33.50 9.07
CA LYS A 243 8.21 -33.88 7.97
C LYS A 243 6.85 -34.40 8.43
N THR A 244 6.64 -34.62 9.73
CA THR A 244 5.34 -34.99 10.28
C THR A 244 4.67 -33.72 10.82
N PRO A 245 3.62 -33.22 10.18
CA PRO A 245 2.96 -32.02 10.68
C PRO A 245 2.27 -32.27 12.01
N GLY A 246 2.30 -31.23 12.84
CA GLY A 246 1.65 -31.23 14.13
C GLY A 246 0.98 -29.90 14.38
N LEU A 247 -0.23 -29.94 14.94
CA LEU A 247 -0.94 -28.77 15.43
C LEU A 247 -0.78 -28.68 16.94
N ILE A 248 0.12 -27.82 17.39
CA ILE A 248 0.39 -27.58 18.81
C ILE A 248 -0.79 -26.81 19.41
N ILE A 249 -1.39 -27.39 20.45
CA ILE A 249 -2.55 -26.82 21.15
C ILE A 249 -2.05 -25.91 22.29
N ARG A 250 -2.48 -24.65 22.27
CA ARG A 250 -2.20 -23.67 23.34
C ARG A 250 -3.46 -22.87 23.67
N LYS A 251 -3.39 -22.11 24.75
CA LYS A 251 -4.37 -21.06 25.09
C LYS A 251 -3.68 -19.71 25.06
N ASP A 252 -4.26 -18.75 24.37
CA ASP A 252 -3.75 -17.39 24.25
C ASP A 252 -4.63 -16.40 25.03
N ALA A 253 -4.01 -15.40 25.67
CA ALA A 253 -4.68 -14.34 26.42
C ALA A 253 -4.22 -12.93 26.00
N SER A 254 -3.64 -12.79 24.80
CA SER A 254 -3.10 -11.52 24.31
C SER A 254 -4.10 -10.65 23.54
N LEU A 255 -5.28 -11.17 23.20
CA LEU A 255 -6.32 -10.42 22.48
C LEU A 255 -6.95 -9.29 23.32
N ASN A 256 -6.94 -9.44 24.65
CA ASN A 256 -7.42 -8.42 25.58
C ASN A 256 -6.42 -8.30 26.73
N LEU A 257 -5.67 -7.19 26.78
CA LEU A 257 -4.68 -6.93 27.83
C LEU A 257 -5.28 -6.16 29.03
N THR A 258 -6.60 -5.97 29.06
CA THR A 258 -7.30 -5.37 30.20
C THR A 258 -7.71 -6.44 31.21
N ALA A 259 -8.20 -7.59 30.74
CA ALA A 259 -8.55 -8.73 31.58
C ALA A 259 -8.16 -10.02 30.88
N ALA A 260 -7.71 -11.01 31.65
CA ALA A 260 -7.35 -12.32 31.12
C ALA A 260 -8.57 -12.97 30.47
N GLN A 261 -8.51 -13.15 29.15
CA GLN A 261 -9.52 -13.85 28.37
C GLN A 261 -8.81 -14.88 27.51
N GLU A 262 -9.04 -16.15 27.80
CA GLU A 262 -8.44 -17.26 27.07
C GLU A 262 -9.16 -17.49 25.74
N VAL A 263 -8.38 -17.72 24.69
CA VAL A 263 -8.82 -18.13 23.37
C VAL A 263 -7.98 -19.32 22.93
N GLN A 264 -8.61 -20.30 22.30
CA GLN A 264 -7.92 -21.47 21.75
C GLN A 264 -6.90 -21.01 20.71
N HIS A 265 -5.66 -21.50 20.80
CA HIS A 265 -4.58 -21.17 19.88
C HIS A 265 -3.98 -22.44 19.28
N PHE A 266 -3.99 -22.50 17.96
CA PHE A 266 -3.41 -23.60 17.20
C PHE A 266 -2.11 -23.15 16.52
N MET A 267 -0.99 -23.80 16.83
CA MET A 267 0.31 -23.45 16.27
C MET A 267 0.80 -24.55 15.33
N LEU A 268 0.85 -24.25 14.04
CA LEU A 268 1.19 -25.19 12.97
C LEU A 268 2.69 -25.44 12.93
N SER A 269 3.10 -26.71 13.08
CA SER A 269 4.46 -27.17 12.91
C SER A 269 4.57 -28.21 11.80
N GLY A 270 5.78 -28.40 11.29
CA GLY A 270 6.10 -29.27 10.16
C GLY A 270 6.46 -28.53 8.86
N GLU A 271 7.28 -29.18 8.04
CA GLU A 271 7.62 -28.75 6.69
C GLU A 271 6.46 -28.99 5.73
N LEU A 272 6.21 -28.04 4.82
CA LEU A 272 5.14 -28.11 3.81
C LEU A 272 3.72 -28.32 4.39
N ALA A 273 3.54 -28.14 5.69
CA ALA A 273 2.26 -28.23 6.34
C ALA A 273 1.44 -26.97 6.09
N THR A 274 0.13 -27.14 5.90
CA THR A 274 -0.84 -26.05 5.89
C THR A 274 -2.08 -26.42 6.71
N LEU A 275 -2.79 -25.41 7.19
CA LEU A 275 -4.12 -25.56 7.76
C LEU A 275 -5.13 -24.96 6.80
N LYS A 276 -6.15 -25.74 6.45
CA LYS A 276 -7.33 -25.25 5.74
C LYS A 276 -8.48 -25.10 6.72
N VAL A 277 -8.99 -23.88 6.84
CA VAL A 277 -10.10 -23.51 7.73
C VAL A 277 -11.29 -23.11 6.87
N ALA A 278 -12.39 -23.85 6.98
CA ALA A 278 -13.54 -23.65 6.10
C ALA A 278 -14.87 -23.87 6.84
N GLY A 279 -15.85 -23.02 6.53
CA GLY A 279 -17.25 -23.19 6.93
C GLY A 279 -18.06 -24.03 5.93
N THR A 280 -19.31 -24.32 6.27
CA THR A 280 -20.24 -25.18 5.50
C THR A 280 -21.45 -24.43 4.92
N ALA A 281 -21.80 -23.26 5.46
CA ALA A 281 -23.01 -22.50 5.21
C ALA A 281 -22.73 -21.16 4.50
N GLY A 282 -21.47 -20.76 4.38
CA GLY A 282 -21.06 -19.61 3.57
C GLY A 282 -21.35 -18.25 4.22
N THR A 283 -21.54 -18.21 5.55
CA THR A 283 -21.67 -16.96 6.34
C THR A 283 -20.37 -16.16 6.40
N GLY A 284 -19.27 -16.75 5.93
CA GLY A 284 -17.96 -16.12 5.81
C GLY A 284 -17.12 -16.23 7.07
N ILE A 285 -15.84 -15.90 6.95
CA ILE A 285 -14.83 -16.00 8.01
C ILE A 285 -14.32 -14.60 8.33
N HIS A 286 -14.47 -14.19 9.59
CA HIS A 286 -13.89 -12.96 10.10
C HIS A 286 -12.39 -13.13 10.31
N VAL A 287 -11.61 -12.12 9.91
CA VAL A 287 -10.16 -12.05 10.14
C VAL A 287 -9.86 -10.79 10.93
N LYS A 288 -9.62 -10.94 12.24
CA LYS A 288 -9.43 -9.82 13.18
C LYS A 288 -8.29 -8.89 12.75
N GLU A 289 -7.16 -9.46 12.36
CA GLU A 289 -5.94 -8.75 11.94
C GLU A 289 -6.07 -8.07 10.57
N ARG A 290 -7.20 -8.28 9.87
CA ARG A 290 -7.55 -7.60 8.62
C ARG A 290 -8.76 -6.68 8.81
N SER A 291 -8.72 -5.89 9.88
CA SER A 291 -9.77 -4.93 10.26
C SER A 291 -11.12 -5.59 10.57
N ASP A 292 -11.10 -6.80 11.13
CA ASP A 292 -12.28 -7.61 11.46
C ASP A 292 -13.22 -7.88 10.26
N ARG A 293 -12.69 -7.79 9.04
CA ARG A 293 -13.45 -8.02 7.80
C ARG A 293 -13.85 -9.48 7.65
N THR A 294 -14.97 -9.70 6.97
CA THR A 294 -15.53 -11.03 6.67
C THR A 294 -15.28 -11.42 5.22
N TYR A 295 -14.78 -12.63 5.00
CA TYR A 295 -14.42 -13.15 3.68
C TYR A 295 -15.15 -14.44 3.35
N ARG A 296 -15.41 -14.70 2.07
CA ARG A 296 -15.97 -15.96 1.58
C ARG A 296 -14.90 -17.05 1.49
N GLY A 297 -15.35 -18.28 1.29
CA GLY A 297 -14.47 -19.42 1.03
C GLY A 297 -13.74 -19.92 2.27
N ALA A 298 -12.49 -20.33 2.08
CA ALA A 298 -11.63 -20.92 3.09
C ALA A 298 -10.41 -20.03 3.37
N MET A 299 -9.80 -20.26 4.53
CA MET A 299 -8.51 -19.68 4.90
C MET A 299 -7.45 -20.78 4.92
N GLU A 300 -6.36 -20.56 4.20
CA GLU A 300 -5.16 -21.37 4.29
C GLU A 300 -4.10 -20.65 5.13
N ILE A 301 -3.59 -21.31 6.15
CA ILE A 301 -2.48 -20.84 6.98
C ILE A 301 -1.29 -21.77 6.74
N GLY A 302 -0.12 -21.20 6.48
CA GLY A 302 1.12 -21.97 6.35
C GLY A 302 2.35 -21.16 6.66
N LYS A 303 3.52 -21.76 6.45
CA LYS A 303 4.82 -21.13 6.71
C LYS A 303 5.58 -20.85 5.41
N LYS A 304 6.01 -19.60 5.22
CA LYS A 304 6.90 -19.17 4.12
C LYS A 304 7.99 -18.28 4.69
N ASN A 305 9.25 -18.53 4.31
CA ASN A 305 10.41 -17.77 4.80
C ASN A 305 10.48 -17.65 6.34
N GLY A 306 10.09 -18.73 7.04
CA GLY A 306 10.08 -18.79 8.49
C GLY A 306 8.95 -17.99 9.16
N GLN A 307 8.00 -17.44 8.41
CA GLN A 307 6.89 -16.66 8.94
C GLN A 307 5.53 -17.18 8.46
N LEU A 308 4.48 -16.81 9.18
CA LEU A 308 3.10 -17.12 8.81
C LEU A 308 2.74 -16.45 7.49
N TYR A 309 2.07 -17.18 6.61
CA TYR A 309 1.23 -16.61 5.59
C TYR A 309 -0.25 -16.96 5.84
N LEU A 310 -1.13 -16.09 5.35
CA LEU A 310 -2.57 -16.31 5.30
C LEU A 310 -3.02 -16.08 3.86
N VAL A 311 -3.68 -17.08 3.29
CA VAL A 311 -4.29 -17.02 1.95
C VAL A 311 -5.78 -17.26 2.10
N ASN A 312 -6.60 -16.40 1.48
CA ASN A 312 -8.01 -16.65 1.31
C ASN A 312 -8.23 -17.35 -0.04
N GLU A 313 -8.82 -18.54 -0.01
CA GLU A 313 -9.17 -19.34 -1.18
C GLU A 313 -10.68 -19.36 -1.37
N LEU A 314 -11.17 -18.94 -2.53
CA LEU A 314 -12.60 -18.81 -2.81
C LEU A 314 -12.90 -19.00 -4.30
N PRO A 315 -14.16 -19.28 -4.67
CA PRO A 315 -14.58 -19.32 -6.07
C PRO A 315 -14.20 -18.03 -6.80
N PHE A 316 -13.63 -18.15 -8.00
CA PHE A 316 -13.04 -17.00 -8.68
C PHE A 316 -14.05 -15.87 -8.98
N GLN A 317 -15.31 -16.20 -9.30
CA GLN A 317 -16.35 -15.18 -9.49
C GLN A 317 -16.65 -14.40 -8.20
N GLN A 318 -16.66 -15.07 -7.05
CA GLN A 318 -16.99 -14.44 -5.77
C GLN A 318 -15.92 -13.45 -5.32
N TYR A 319 -14.66 -13.69 -5.70
CA TYR A 319 -13.59 -12.72 -5.54
C TYR A 319 -13.90 -11.42 -6.28
N LEU A 320 -14.39 -11.51 -7.52
CA LEU A 320 -14.71 -10.35 -8.35
C LEU A 320 -15.87 -9.51 -7.78
N TYR A 321 -16.79 -10.10 -7.02
CA TYR A 321 -17.85 -9.33 -6.35
C TYR A 321 -17.28 -8.27 -5.40
N SER A 322 -16.23 -8.64 -4.64
CA SER A 322 -15.55 -7.71 -3.74
C SER A 322 -14.64 -6.76 -4.50
N VAL A 323 -13.86 -7.25 -5.48
CA VAL A 323 -12.92 -6.42 -6.23
C VAL A 323 -13.63 -5.31 -6.98
N VAL A 324 -14.65 -5.63 -7.77
CA VAL A 324 -15.34 -4.62 -8.58
C VAL A 324 -16.02 -3.58 -7.68
N GLY A 325 -16.65 -4.01 -6.58
CA GLY A 325 -17.28 -3.09 -5.63
C GLY A 325 -16.30 -2.25 -4.81
N ALA A 326 -15.05 -2.71 -4.65
CA ALA A 326 -13.97 -1.97 -4.01
C ALA A 326 -13.27 -0.99 -4.95
N GLU A 327 -13.20 -1.31 -6.24
CA GLU A 327 -12.53 -0.50 -7.26
C GLU A 327 -13.42 0.65 -7.77
N VAL A 328 -14.72 0.40 -7.97
CA VAL A 328 -15.64 1.39 -8.54
C VAL A 328 -16.97 1.49 -7.76
N PRO A 329 -17.62 2.66 -7.72
CA PRO A 329 -18.91 2.82 -7.07
C PRO A 329 -19.97 1.88 -7.66
N SER A 330 -20.64 1.11 -6.80
CA SER A 330 -21.72 0.18 -7.19
C SER A 330 -22.94 0.86 -7.82
N SER A 331 -23.06 2.17 -7.67
CA SER A 331 -24.09 3.01 -8.30
C SER A 331 -23.86 3.30 -9.80
N TRP A 332 -22.69 2.93 -10.35
CA TRP A 332 -22.41 3.14 -11.77
C TRP A 332 -23.26 2.25 -12.68
N GLY A 333 -23.43 2.68 -13.93
CA GLY A 333 -24.21 1.95 -14.93
C GLY A 333 -23.67 0.54 -15.19
N ALA A 334 -24.56 -0.38 -15.54
CA ALA A 334 -24.23 -1.80 -15.70
C ALA A 334 -23.05 -2.05 -16.66
N GLU A 335 -22.97 -1.31 -17.77
CA GLU A 335 -21.90 -1.47 -18.76
C GLU A 335 -20.52 -1.06 -18.22
N ALA A 336 -20.45 -0.05 -17.35
CA ALA A 336 -19.19 0.31 -16.68
C ALA A 336 -18.77 -0.75 -15.65
N LEU A 337 -19.73 -1.30 -14.90
CA LEU A 337 -19.47 -2.38 -13.94
C LEU A 337 -19.02 -3.67 -14.66
N LYS A 338 -19.63 -4.01 -15.79
CA LYS A 338 -19.24 -5.15 -16.64
C LYS A 338 -17.83 -4.97 -17.22
N ALA A 339 -17.50 -3.78 -17.72
CA ALA A 339 -16.15 -3.48 -18.20
C ALA A 339 -15.11 -3.66 -17.09
N GLN A 340 -15.39 -3.14 -15.89
CA GLN A 340 -14.54 -3.34 -14.72
C GLN A 340 -14.43 -4.82 -14.33
N ALA A 341 -15.50 -5.60 -14.39
CA ALA A 341 -15.49 -7.03 -14.07
C ALA A 341 -14.58 -7.83 -15.01
N VAL A 342 -14.72 -7.64 -16.32
CA VAL A 342 -13.90 -8.33 -17.34
C VAL A 342 -12.43 -7.91 -17.24
N ALA A 343 -12.15 -6.61 -17.05
CA ALA A 343 -10.80 -6.11 -16.83
C ALA A 343 -10.21 -6.69 -15.53
N ALA A 344 -10.98 -6.77 -14.45
CA ALA A 344 -10.50 -7.32 -13.19
C ALA A 344 -10.19 -8.82 -13.28
N ARG A 345 -11.07 -9.59 -13.95
CA ARG A 345 -10.90 -11.03 -14.21
C ARG A 345 -9.64 -11.30 -15.01
N THR A 346 -9.50 -10.63 -16.14
CA THR A 346 -8.36 -10.82 -17.05
C THR A 346 -7.04 -10.51 -16.34
N TYR A 347 -7.00 -9.45 -15.53
CA TYR A 347 -5.81 -9.08 -14.76
C TYR A 347 -5.44 -10.17 -13.75
N ALA A 348 -6.40 -10.68 -12.98
CA ALA A 348 -6.16 -11.71 -11.98
C ALA A 348 -5.61 -13.01 -12.62
N LEU A 349 -6.15 -13.44 -13.76
CA LEU A 349 -5.64 -14.58 -14.51
C LEU A 349 -4.24 -14.34 -15.08
N PHE A 350 -3.98 -13.12 -15.57
CA PHE A 350 -2.67 -12.73 -16.08
C PHE A 350 -1.57 -12.82 -15.02
N GLN A 351 -1.87 -12.55 -13.74
CA GLN A 351 -0.87 -12.65 -12.66
C GLN A 351 -0.35 -14.09 -12.44
N GLY A 352 -1.12 -15.12 -12.81
CA GLY A 352 -0.71 -16.53 -12.70
C GLY A 352 -0.29 -16.93 -11.28
N THR A 353 0.94 -17.39 -11.11
CA THR A 353 1.52 -17.85 -9.82
C THR A 353 2.56 -16.88 -9.25
N LYS A 354 2.44 -15.57 -9.56
CA LYS A 354 3.42 -14.54 -9.20
C LYS A 354 3.79 -14.49 -7.71
N PHE A 355 2.86 -14.80 -6.81
CA PHE A 355 3.09 -14.74 -5.37
C PHE A 355 3.35 -16.10 -4.73
N GLU A 356 3.80 -17.07 -5.53
CA GLU A 356 4.16 -18.44 -5.15
C GLU A 356 2.98 -19.23 -4.56
N VAL A 357 2.56 -18.90 -3.34
CA VAL A 357 1.45 -19.55 -2.62
C VAL A 357 0.07 -19.01 -3.00
N ALA A 358 0.03 -17.91 -3.77
CA ALA A 358 -1.19 -17.19 -4.15
C ALA A 358 -1.11 -16.63 -5.57
N ASN A 359 -2.28 -16.34 -6.15
CA ASN A 359 -2.40 -15.70 -7.47
C ASN A 359 -2.23 -14.18 -7.37
N VAL A 360 -2.80 -13.58 -6.32
CA VAL A 360 -2.85 -12.12 -6.10
C VAL A 360 -2.70 -11.79 -4.60
N VAL A 361 -2.48 -10.51 -4.29
CA VAL A 361 -2.50 -9.99 -2.90
C VAL A 361 -3.72 -9.09 -2.65
N ASP A 362 -4.11 -8.91 -1.38
CA ASP A 362 -5.31 -8.14 -0.97
C ASP A 362 -5.16 -6.61 -1.02
N THR A 363 -4.07 -6.11 -1.61
CA THR A 363 -3.74 -4.67 -1.66
C THR A 363 -3.76 -4.16 -3.10
N THR A 364 -3.69 -2.84 -3.27
CA THR A 364 -3.59 -2.17 -4.58
C THR A 364 -2.33 -2.53 -5.38
N LEU A 365 -1.42 -3.33 -4.82
CA LEU A 365 -0.35 -3.96 -5.62
C LEU A 365 -0.91 -4.98 -6.62
N SER A 366 -2.03 -5.63 -6.29
CA SER A 366 -2.81 -6.44 -7.24
C SER A 366 -4.14 -5.74 -7.53
N GLN A 367 -5.14 -5.92 -6.67
CA GLN A 367 -6.47 -5.33 -6.79
C GLN A 367 -7.03 -5.13 -5.38
N ALA A 368 -7.85 -4.10 -5.18
CA ALA A 368 -8.49 -3.89 -3.88
C ALA A 368 -9.43 -5.06 -3.55
N TYR A 369 -9.15 -5.79 -2.47
CA TYR A 369 -9.97 -6.92 -2.02
C TYR A 369 -10.28 -6.80 -0.53
N TYR A 370 -11.54 -6.59 -0.18
CA TYR A 370 -11.98 -6.26 1.18
C TYR A 370 -13.08 -7.18 1.71
N GLY A 371 -13.26 -8.35 1.07
CA GLY A 371 -14.26 -9.33 1.44
C GLY A 371 -15.69 -8.87 1.17
N THR A 372 -16.62 -9.43 1.93
CA THR A 372 -18.08 -9.37 1.69
C THR A 372 -18.69 -7.98 1.83
N ALA A 373 -18.02 -7.06 2.53
CA ALA A 373 -18.52 -5.70 2.74
C ALA A 373 -18.61 -4.85 1.46
N TYR A 374 -17.98 -5.31 0.37
CA TYR A 374 -17.97 -4.64 -0.93
C TYR A 374 -18.76 -5.40 -1.99
N GLU A 375 -19.58 -6.37 -1.59
CA GLU A 375 -20.46 -7.09 -2.49
C GLU A 375 -21.80 -6.35 -2.60
N TYR A 376 -22.10 -5.82 -3.78
CA TYR A 376 -23.33 -5.09 -4.05
C TYR A 376 -24.15 -5.83 -5.12
N PRO A 377 -25.50 -5.83 -5.03
CA PRO A 377 -26.32 -6.55 -6.01
C PRO A 377 -26.06 -6.16 -7.48
N SER A 378 -25.84 -4.86 -7.76
CA SER A 378 -25.50 -4.37 -9.11
C SER A 378 -24.15 -4.89 -9.61
N VAL A 379 -23.18 -5.01 -8.70
CA VAL A 379 -21.85 -5.54 -8.99
C VAL A 379 -21.92 -7.05 -9.24
N VAL A 380 -22.59 -7.79 -8.37
CA VAL A 380 -22.81 -9.24 -8.53
C VAL A 380 -23.45 -9.53 -9.88
N GLN A 381 -24.52 -8.80 -10.22
CA GLN A 381 -25.20 -8.94 -11.51
C GLN A 381 -24.25 -8.66 -12.70
N ALA A 382 -23.38 -7.66 -12.63
CA ALA A 382 -22.44 -7.35 -13.69
C ALA A 382 -21.33 -8.39 -13.84
N VAL A 383 -20.81 -8.90 -12.72
CA VAL A 383 -19.81 -9.99 -12.69
C VAL A 383 -20.39 -11.27 -13.28
N ASP A 384 -21.60 -11.67 -12.84
CA ASP A 384 -22.28 -12.87 -13.31
C ASP A 384 -22.66 -12.76 -14.79
N ALA A 385 -23.12 -11.58 -15.24
CA ALA A 385 -23.46 -11.34 -16.64
C ALA A 385 -22.26 -11.40 -17.60
N THR A 386 -21.04 -11.33 -17.07
CA THR A 386 -19.79 -11.42 -17.84
C THR A 386 -18.97 -12.64 -17.45
N GLU A 387 -19.61 -13.66 -16.87
CA GLU A 387 -18.94 -14.88 -16.42
C GLU A 387 -18.07 -15.52 -17.51
N GLY A 388 -16.78 -15.66 -17.17
CA GLY A 388 -15.74 -16.27 -18.00
C GLY A 388 -15.24 -15.36 -19.11
N GLU A 389 -15.76 -14.14 -19.26
CA GLU A 389 -15.27 -13.24 -20.30
C GLU A 389 -13.97 -12.55 -19.90
N VAL A 390 -12.99 -12.60 -20.82
CA VAL A 390 -11.63 -12.08 -20.67
C VAL A 390 -11.17 -11.30 -21.91
N VAL A 391 -10.18 -10.43 -21.74
CA VAL A 391 -9.56 -9.66 -22.83
C VAL A 391 -8.32 -10.39 -23.36
N MET A 392 -8.32 -10.71 -24.65
CA MET A 392 -7.26 -11.48 -25.30
C MET A 392 -6.65 -10.72 -26.48
N LYS A 393 -5.35 -10.91 -26.70
CA LYS A 393 -4.61 -10.48 -27.90
C LYS A 393 -3.71 -11.61 -28.36
N ASP A 394 -3.77 -11.95 -29.64
CA ASP A 394 -2.96 -13.02 -30.26
C ASP A 394 -3.01 -14.36 -29.49
N GLY A 395 -4.19 -14.73 -28.98
CA GLY A 395 -4.42 -15.95 -28.20
C GLY A 395 -3.84 -15.92 -26.78
N LYS A 396 -3.44 -14.77 -26.26
CA LYS A 396 -2.90 -14.58 -24.90
C LYS A 396 -3.71 -13.57 -24.11
N LEU A 397 -3.79 -13.78 -22.79
CA LEU A 397 -4.38 -12.82 -21.86
C LEU A 397 -3.64 -11.49 -21.91
N VAL A 398 -4.41 -10.40 -21.91
CA VAL A 398 -3.88 -9.03 -21.80
C VAL A 398 -3.73 -8.67 -20.33
N GLU A 399 -2.63 -8.03 -19.95
CA GLU A 399 -2.49 -7.45 -18.61
C GLU A 399 -3.40 -6.21 -18.49
N THR A 400 -4.68 -6.40 -18.16
CA THR A 400 -5.69 -5.33 -18.13
C THR A 400 -5.53 -4.40 -16.92
N VAL A 401 -4.41 -3.66 -16.89
CA VAL A 401 -4.19 -2.57 -15.94
C VAL A 401 -5.26 -1.48 -16.10
N PHE A 402 -5.62 -0.83 -15.00
CA PHE A 402 -6.61 0.23 -14.97
C PHE A 402 -6.26 1.25 -13.89
N SER A 403 -6.78 2.47 -14.02
CA SER A 403 -6.60 3.54 -13.02
C SER A 403 -7.84 4.42 -12.90
N SER A 404 -7.93 5.20 -11.83
CA SER A 404 -9.15 5.95 -11.50
C SER A 404 -9.57 6.93 -12.58
N ASN A 405 -8.67 7.80 -13.03
CA ASN A 405 -8.98 8.80 -14.05
C ASN A 405 -7.71 9.13 -14.84
N ALA A 406 -7.76 9.04 -16.17
CA ALA A 406 -6.60 9.27 -17.01
C ALA A 406 -6.28 10.76 -17.23
N GLY A 407 -7.25 11.66 -16.98
CA GLY A 407 -7.12 13.10 -17.17
C GLY A 407 -7.44 13.56 -18.59
N GLY A 408 -8.15 12.73 -19.36
CA GLY A 408 -8.55 12.98 -20.75
C GLY A 408 -7.75 12.17 -21.79
N MET A 409 -6.63 11.57 -21.40
CA MET A 409 -5.80 10.72 -22.26
C MET A 409 -5.10 9.66 -21.41
N THR A 410 -5.16 8.39 -21.80
CA THR A 410 -4.44 7.31 -21.10
C THR A 410 -2.93 7.42 -21.34
N SER A 411 -2.15 6.92 -20.39
CA SER A 411 -0.69 7.00 -20.49
C SER A 411 -0.12 5.94 -21.42
N ASP A 412 1.04 6.21 -21.97
CA ASP A 412 1.92 5.20 -22.57
C ASP A 412 2.75 4.50 -21.47
N PRO A 413 3.11 3.21 -21.60
CA PRO A 413 4.02 2.52 -20.70
C PRO A 413 5.34 3.27 -20.46
N SER A 414 5.86 3.99 -21.45
CA SER A 414 7.08 4.79 -21.31
C SER A 414 6.93 5.87 -20.24
N GLU A 415 5.71 6.40 -20.06
CA GLU A 415 5.38 7.44 -19.09
C GLU A 415 5.17 6.94 -17.66
N VAL A 416 5.14 5.62 -17.47
CA VAL A 416 4.95 5.00 -16.15
C VAL A 416 6.20 4.25 -15.72
N TRP A 417 6.70 3.36 -16.58
CA TRP A 417 7.81 2.45 -16.26
C TRP A 417 9.13 2.80 -16.94
N GLY A 418 9.15 3.79 -17.83
CA GLY A 418 10.36 4.18 -18.57
C GLY A 418 10.76 3.23 -19.71
N ASN A 419 9.92 2.23 -20.02
CA ASN A 419 10.13 1.27 -21.10
C ASN A 419 8.97 1.31 -22.09
N ALA A 420 9.25 1.17 -23.38
CA ALA A 420 8.22 1.03 -24.42
C ALA A 420 7.66 -0.40 -24.43
N ASN A 421 6.33 -0.53 -24.45
CA ASN A 421 5.65 -1.82 -24.63
C ASN A 421 4.40 -1.63 -25.51
N ASN A 422 4.26 -2.45 -26.56
CA ASN A 422 3.22 -2.30 -27.60
C ASN A 422 1.81 -2.74 -27.16
N VAL A 423 1.61 -3.14 -25.90
CA VAL A 423 0.30 -3.59 -25.41
C VAL A 423 -0.62 -2.43 -25.03
N PHE A 424 -0.06 -1.30 -24.57
CA PHE A 424 -0.83 -0.12 -24.18
C PHE A 424 -0.31 1.08 -24.96
N ALA A 425 -1.18 1.69 -25.75
CA ALA A 425 -0.88 2.94 -26.39
C ALA A 425 -1.80 4.01 -25.81
N ALA A 426 -1.30 5.24 -25.69
CA ALA A 426 -2.11 6.38 -25.26
C ALA A 426 -3.36 6.50 -26.15
N VAL A 427 -4.54 6.56 -25.53
CA VAL A 427 -5.85 6.75 -26.19
C VAL A 427 -6.62 7.85 -25.50
N GLU A 428 -7.45 8.57 -26.25
CA GLU A 428 -8.31 9.60 -25.71
C GLU A 428 -9.29 9.00 -24.70
N SER A 429 -9.57 9.72 -23.61
CA SER A 429 -10.52 9.32 -22.57
C SER A 429 -11.46 10.48 -22.23
N PRO A 430 -12.26 10.98 -23.20
CA PRO A 430 -13.12 12.15 -22.99
C PRO A 430 -14.16 11.94 -21.89
N GLY A 431 -14.56 10.69 -21.63
CA GLY A 431 -15.45 10.29 -20.54
C GLY A 431 -14.92 10.63 -19.14
N ASP A 432 -13.62 10.87 -18.97
CA ASP A 432 -13.00 11.27 -17.70
C ASP A 432 -13.60 12.56 -17.13
N SER A 433 -14.11 13.43 -18.01
CA SER A 433 -14.78 14.68 -17.65
C SER A 433 -16.04 14.46 -16.82
N SER A 434 -16.64 13.26 -16.86
CA SER A 434 -17.79 12.89 -16.02
C SER A 434 -17.50 13.00 -14.53
N ALA A 435 -16.23 12.85 -14.13
CA ALA A 435 -15.78 13.02 -12.74
C ALA A 435 -15.84 14.48 -12.24
N GLN A 436 -16.04 15.44 -13.15
CA GLN A 436 -16.16 16.88 -12.87
C GLN A 436 -17.57 17.42 -13.13
N ALA A 437 -18.45 16.64 -13.75
CA ALA A 437 -19.70 17.16 -14.33
C ALA A 437 -20.65 17.81 -13.30
N ALA A 438 -20.63 17.35 -12.05
CA ALA A 438 -21.48 17.90 -10.98
C ALA A 438 -20.82 19.04 -10.19
N LEU A 439 -19.55 19.36 -10.45
CA LEU A 439 -18.80 20.35 -9.68
C LEU A 439 -18.93 21.75 -10.27
N LYS A 440 -18.72 22.74 -9.40
CA LYS A 440 -18.78 24.16 -9.75
C LYS A 440 -17.44 24.65 -10.26
N SER A 441 -17.46 25.78 -10.94
CA SER A 441 -16.25 26.52 -11.28
C SER A 441 -15.88 27.52 -10.19
N TRP A 442 -14.64 27.98 -10.23
CA TRP A 442 -14.06 28.96 -9.31
C TRP A 442 -13.38 30.08 -10.08
N TYR A 443 -13.68 31.31 -9.70
CA TYR A 443 -13.01 32.50 -10.19
C TYR A 443 -11.70 32.69 -9.42
N HIS A 444 -10.57 32.62 -10.12
CA HIS A 444 -9.28 33.07 -9.59
C HIS A 444 -9.24 34.59 -9.70
N VAL A 445 -9.10 35.29 -8.59
CA VAL A 445 -9.25 36.75 -8.52
C VAL A 445 -8.06 37.43 -7.88
N LEU A 446 -7.80 38.66 -8.33
CA LEU A 446 -6.91 39.63 -7.69
C LEU A 446 -7.75 40.67 -6.94
N LEU A 447 -7.51 40.78 -5.65
CA LEU A 447 -8.14 41.75 -4.77
C LEU A 447 -7.43 43.12 -4.85
N PRO A 448 -8.11 44.23 -4.52
CA PRO A 448 -7.48 45.54 -4.41
C PRO A 448 -6.30 45.60 -3.43
N SER A 449 -6.24 44.68 -2.45
CA SER A 449 -5.13 44.52 -1.52
C SER A 449 -3.85 43.94 -2.15
N GLY A 450 -3.91 43.48 -3.40
CA GLY A 450 -2.82 42.78 -4.08
C GLY A 450 -2.76 41.27 -3.79
N LEU A 451 -3.66 40.75 -2.95
CA LEU A 451 -3.77 39.31 -2.69
C LEU A 451 -4.57 38.60 -3.79
N THR A 452 -4.19 37.37 -4.09
CA THR A 452 -4.93 36.47 -4.98
C THR A 452 -5.59 35.33 -4.24
N GLY A 453 -6.68 34.81 -4.80
CA GLY A 453 -7.34 33.61 -4.32
C GLY A 453 -8.55 33.24 -5.16
N TYR A 454 -9.38 32.34 -4.66
CA TYR A 454 -10.45 31.72 -5.42
C TYR A 454 -11.82 31.97 -4.76
N VAL A 455 -12.81 32.32 -5.57
CA VAL A 455 -14.21 32.46 -5.15
C VAL A 455 -15.09 31.56 -6.02
N ARG A 456 -15.94 30.75 -5.40
CA ARG A 456 -16.79 29.78 -6.11
C ARG A 456 -17.90 30.49 -6.87
N GLU A 457 -18.22 30.02 -8.07
CA GLU A 457 -19.10 30.73 -9.01
C GLU A 457 -20.51 31.04 -8.50
N ASP A 458 -21.04 30.23 -7.58
CA ASP A 458 -22.34 30.44 -6.94
C ASP A 458 -22.38 31.65 -5.99
N ASN A 459 -21.22 32.19 -5.63
CA ASN A 459 -21.07 33.38 -4.79
C ASN A 459 -20.66 34.62 -5.59
N VAL A 460 -20.62 34.55 -6.93
CA VAL A 460 -20.05 35.58 -7.79
C VAL A 460 -21.11 36.24 -8.66
N LYS A 461 -21.00 37.56 -8.82
CA LYS A 461 -21.71 38.34 -9.82
C LYS A 461 -20.70 39.15 -10.64
N GLU A 462 -20.65 38.91 -11.95
CA GLU A 462 -19.86 39.75 -12.85
C GLU A 462 -20.47 41.15 -12.96
N THR A 463 -19.62 42.18 -12.99
CA THR A 463 -20.06 43.57 -12.98
C THR A 463 -20.38 44.13 -14.37
N GLY A 464 -19.91 43.44 -15.43
CA GLY A 464 -19.94 43.94 -16.82
C GLY A 464 -18.82 44.93 -17.15
N SER A 465 -18.13 45.48 -16.15
CA SER A 465 -16.98 46.37 -16.32
C SER A 465 -15.67 45.60 -16.48
N LYS A 466 -14.69 46.20 -17.17
CA LYS A 466 -13.36 45.64 -17.41
C LYS A 466 -12.25 46.60 -17.03
N THR A 467 -11.06 46.08 -16.71
CA THR A 467 -9.83 46.87 -16.58
C THR A 467 -9.42 47.45 -17.93
N ALA A 468 -8.49 48.42 -17.94
CA ALA A 468 -7.89 48.93 -19.17
C ALA A 468 -7.18 47.83 -20.00
N ALA A 469 -6.74 46.75 -19.34
CA ALA A 469 -6.16 45.56 -19.97
C ALA A 469 -7.21 44.53 -20.43
N GLY A 470 -8.51 44.82 -20.29
CA GLY A 470 -9.60 43.97 -20.76
C GLY A 470 -10.05 42.87 -19.78
N LEU A 471 -9.51 42.82 -18.56
CA LEU A 471 -9.87 41.81 -17.56
C LEU A 471 -11.19 42.16 -16.88
N PRO A 472 -12.13 41.20 -16.71
CA PRO A 472 -13.43 41.48 -16.11
C PRO A 472 -13.32 41.75 -14.60
N TYR A 473 -14.20 42.63 -14.11
CA TYR A 473 -14.45 42.80 -12.68
C TYR A 473 -15.63 41.96 -12.22
N MET A 474 -15.50 41.37 -11.04
CA MET A 474 -16.57 40.67 -10.33
C MET A 474 -16.80 41.26 -8.94
N THR A 475 -17.97 41.00 -8.37
CA THR A 475 -18.30 41.21 -6.95
C THR A 475 -18.92 39.94 -6.38
N VAL A 476 -19.04 39.86 -5.05
CA VAL A 476 -19.68 38.72 -4.38
C VAL A 476 -21.15 38.98 -4.09
N THR A 477 -21.94 37.92 -4.00
CA THR A 477 -23.40 38.00 -3.75
C THR A 477 -23.77 37.97 -2.27
N SER A 478 -22.87 37.53 -1.40
CA SER A 478 -23.10 37.33 0.04
C SER A 478 -22.06 38.06 0.89
N LYS A 479 -22.47 38.48 2.09
CA LYS A 479 -21.56 39.10 3.08
C LYS A 479 -20.52 38.08 3.56
N ASP A 480 -19.31 38.56 3.86
CA ASP A 480 -18.21 37.77 4.44
C ASP A 480 -17.84 36.54 3.58
N THR A 481 -17.98 36.66 2.25
CA THR A 481 -17.67 35.59 1.30
C THR A 481 -16.17 35.30 1.33
N ASN A 482 -15.80 34.06 1.64
CA ASN A 482 -14.41 33.64 1.71
C ASN A 482 -13.74 33.65 0.33
N VAL A 483 -12.62 34.35 0.24
CA VAL A 483 -11.62 34.18 -0.84
C VAL A 483 -10.63 33.13 -0.36
N ARG A 484 -10.53 32.01 -1.09
CA ARG A 484 -9.78 30.83 -0.65
C ARG A 484 -8.41 30.73 -1.31
N PRO A 485 -7.42 30.10 -0.66
CA PRO A 485 -6.10 29.90 -1.27
C PRO A 485 -6.11 28.88 -2.42
N LEU A 486 -7.06 27.94 -2.43
CA LEU A 486 -7.25 26.92 -3.47
C LEU A 486 -8.71 26.90 -3.92
N PRO A 487 -9.01 26.44 -5.16
CA PRO A 487 -10.37 26.33 -5.68
C PRO A 487 -11.09 25.10 -5.12
N LEU A 488 -11.10 24.92 -3.80
CA LEU A 488 -11.79 23.82 -3.12
C LEU A 488 -12.32 24.27 -1.75
N ILE A 489 -13.42 23.66 -1.30
CA ILE A 489 -14.04 23.98 -0.01
C ILE A 489 -13.26 23.30 1.12
N GLN A 490 -12.60 24.10 1.96
CA GLN A 490 -11.87 23.64 3.14
C GLN A 490 -12.34 24.40 4.36
N SER A 491 -13.03 23.72 5.28
CA SER A 491 -13.59 24.36 6.48
C SER A 491 -12.52 24.70 7.52
N ASP A 492 -11.39 24.00 7.48
CA ASP A 492 -10.25 24.10 8.39
C ASP A 492 -9.13 25.04 7.89
N VAL A 493 -9.22 25.50 6.65
CA VAL A 493 -8.24 26.42 6.05
C VAL A 493 -8.72 27.86 6.14
N LYS A 494 -7.90 28.70 6.77
CA LYS A 494 -8.14 30.14 6.87
C LYS A 494 -8.21 30.77 5.46
N PRO A 495 -9.26 31.54 5.13
CA PRO A 495 -9.33 32.24 3.86
C PRO A 495 -8.21 33.28 3.73
N VAL A 496 -7.81 33.58 2.49
CA VAL A 496 -6.82 34.64 2.22
C VAL A 496 -7.39 36.02 2.51
N ALA A 497 -8.69 36.19 2.31
CA ALA A 497 -9.47 37.39 2.61
C ALA A 497 -10.97 37.04 2.63
N GLN A 498 -11.79 38.01 3.04
CA GLN A 498 -13.24 37.96 2.86
C GLN A 498 -13.67 39.15 2.01
N MET A 499 -14.72 38.95 1.22
CA MET A 499 -15.32 39.98 0.38
C MET A 499 -16.78 40.21 0.75
N ASN A 500 -17.25 41.44 0.54
CA ASN A 500 -18.64 41.84 0.71
C ASN A 500 -19.28 42.33 -0.60
N PRO A 501 -20.61 42.27 -0.73
CA PRO A 501 -21.30 42.76 -1.92
C PRO A 501 -20.97 44.25 -2.19
N GLY A 502 -20.62 44.55 -3.44
CA GLY A 502 -20.17 45.88 -3.87
C GLY A 502 -18.66 46.06 -3.89
N GLU A 503 -17.89 45.25 -3.15
CA GLU A 503 -16.44 45.18 -3.31
C GLU A 503 -16.10 44.46 -4.62
N THR A 504 -15.15 45.00 -5.38
CA THR A 504 -14.78 44.45 -6.69
C THR A 504 -13.42 43.77 -6.66
N ALA A 505 -13.31 42.65 -7.38
CA ALA A 505 -12.04 41.97 -7.67
C ALA A 505 -11.85 41.79 -9.18
N VAL A 506 -10.59 41.77 -9.63
CA VAL A 506 -10.26 41.48 -11.04
C VAL A 506 -10.25 39.97 -11.22
N VAL A 507 -10.96 39.47 -12.22
CA VAL A 507 -10.93 38.05 -12.60
C VAL A 507 -9.67 37.79 -13.41
N LEU A 508 -8.82 36.90 -12.90
CA LEU A 508 -7.60 36.43 -13.57
C LEU A 508 -7.87 35.20 -14.43
N ASP A 509 -8.68 34.27 -13.91
CA ASP A 509 -9.02 33.01 -14.58
C ASP A 509 -10.33 32.43 -14.01
N LYS A 510 -10.94 31.47 -14.73
CA LYS A 510 -12.05 30.64 -14.24
C LYS A 510 -11.66 29.17 -14.38
N VAL A 511 -11.49 28.49 -13.24
CA VAL A 511 -10.98 27.12 -13.17
C VAL A 511 -12.04 26.17 -12.61
N ALA A 512 -11.88 24.87 -12.87
CA ALA A 512 -12.72 23.84 -12.24
C ALA A 512 -12.43 23.74 -10.73
N GLU A 513 -13.42 23.30 -9.95
CA GLU A 513 -13.22 22.95 -8.54
C GLU A 513 -12.15 21.86 -8.41
N SER A 514 -11.13 22.14 -7.58
CA SER A 514 -10.03 21.22 -7.36
C SER A 514 -10.49 20.03 -6.53
N ASN A 515 -10.32 18.83 -7.06
CA ASN A 515 -10.55 17.55 -6.39
C ASN A 515 -9.38 16.60 -6.66
N SER A 516 -9.64 15.31 -6.85
CA SER A 516 -8.62 14.32 -7.21
C SER A 516 -8.34 14.24 -8.72
N TYR A 517 -9.23 14.76 -9.58
CA TYR A 517 -9.24 14.53 -11.04
C TYR A 517 -8.97 15.78 -11.87
N ALA A 518 -9.25 16.96 -11.34
CA ALA A 518 -8.72 18.24 -11.80
C ALA A 518 -8.28 18.97 -10.54
N TRP A 519 -7.04 19.41 -10.48
CA TRP A 519 -6.46 19.77 -9.20
C TRP A 519 -5.43 20.89 -9.30
N VAL A 520 -5.40 21.69 -8.24
CA VAL A 520 -4.36 22.69 -7.98
C VAL A 520 -3.71 22.34 -6.64
N ARG A 521 -2.38 22.31 -6.59
CA ARG A 521 -1.58 22.03 -5.39
C ARG A 521 -0.49 23.08 -5.21
N GLY A 522 -0.10 23.31 -3.96
CA GLY A 522 0.83 24.37 -3.59
C GLY A 522 0.15 25.75 -3.46
N PRO A 523 0.90 26.86 -3.63
CA PRO A 523 2.32 26.88 -3.99
C PRO A 523 3.21 26.23 -2.93
N PHE A 524 4.10 25.34 -3.37
CA PHE A 524 5.11 24.74 -2.51
C PHE A 524 6.36 25.61 -2.45
N THR A 525 6.96 25.74 -1.27
CA THR A 525 8.25 26.42 -1.11
C THR A 525 9.41 25.52 -1.57
N SER A 526 10.57 26.13 -1.78
CA SER A 526 11.82 25.40 -2.05
C SER A 526 12.09 24.33 -0.97
N GLU A 527 11.92 24.67 0.30
CA GLU A 527 12.18 23.77 1.43
C GLU A 527 11.23 22.57 1.43
N GLN A 528 9.94 22.79 1.13
CA GLN A 528 8.94 21.74 1.05
C GLN A 528 9.25 20.75 -0.09
N LEU A 529 9.60 21.27 -1.27
CA LEU A 529 9.97 20.44 -2.41
C LEU A 529 11.28 19.67 -2.16
N LEU A 530 12.31 20.32 -1.62
CA LEU A 530 13.56 19.67 -1.25
C LEU A 530 13.34 18.56 -0.22
N ALA A 531 12.47 18.77 0.77
CA ALA A 531 12.11 17.73 1.73
C ALA A 531 11.43 16.54 1.06
N SER A 532 10.51 16.79 0.12
CA SER A 532 9.77 15.77 -0.62
C SER A 532 10.65 14.96 -1.60
N LEU A 533 11.68 15.58 -2.19
CA LEU A 533 12.59 14.93 -3.14
C LEU A 533 13.58 13.95 -2.49
N LYS A 534 13.82 14.06 -1.17
CA LYS A 534 14.79 13.20 -0.45
C LYS A 534 14.44 11.72 -0.61
N GLY A 535 15.41 10.94 -1.08
CA GLY A 535 15.27 9.50 -1.31
C GLY A 535 14.40 9.13 -2.52
N LYS A 536 13.95 10.11 -3.31
CA LYS A 536 13.19 9.90 -4.56
C LYS A 536 14.03 10.14 -5.82
N THR A 537 15.15 10.86 -5.69
CA THR A 537 16.09 11.14 -6.77
C THR A 537 17.48 10.59 -6.47
N SER A 538 18.25 10.25 -7.50
CA SER A 538 19.70 9.96 -7.40
C SER A 538 20.57 11.19 -7.66
N SER A 539 20.01 12.23 -8.30
CA SER A 539 20.68 13.51 -8.55
C SER A 539 20.98 14.27 -7.25
N SER A 540 22.09 15.02 -7.22
CA SER A 540 22.38 15.96 -6.13
C SER A 540 21.32 17.07 -6.09
N LEU A 541 20.69 17.29 -4.93
CA LEU A 541 19.71 18.35 -4.77
C LEU A 541 20.40 19.70 -4.47
N PRO A 542 19.93 20.83 -5.05
CA PRO A 542 20.46 22.15 -4.74
C PRO A 542 20.11 22.56 -3.30
N SER A 543 20.79 23.59 -2.77
CA SER A 543 20.47 24.17 -1.46
C SER A 543 19.12 24.90 -1.45
N ALA A 544 18.70 25.44 -2.59
CA ALA A 544 17.39 26.04 -2.81
C ALA A 544 16.95 25.82 -4.26
N ILE A 545 15.66 25.56 -4.48
CA ILE A 545 15.04 25.47 -5.80
C ILE A 545 14.54 26.87 -6.19
N THR A 546 15.18 27.48 -7.18
CA THR A 546 14.84 28.81 -7.72
C THR A 546 14.13 28.73 -9.06
N SER A 547 14.27 27.61 -9.78
CA SER A 547 13.48 27.27 -10.97
C SER A 547 13.14 25.78 -10.98
N LEU A 548 11.97 25.47 -11.49
CA LEU A 548 11.48 24.10 -11.66
C LEU A 548 10.70 24.02 -12.97
N THR A 549 11.21 23.28 -13.94
CA THR A 549 10.70 23.29 -15.31
C THR A 549 10.51 21.88 -15.82
N VAL A 550 9.33 21.58 -16.38
CA VAL A 550 9.12 20.37 -17.17
C VAL A 550 9.92 20.49 -18.46
N THR A 551 10.79 19.53 -18.74
CA THR A 551 11.67 19.53 -19.91
C THR A 551 11.27 18.52 -20.97
N GLU A 552 10.46 17.53 -20.60
CA GLU A 552 10.02 16.47 -21.50
C GLU A 552 8.62 16.00 -21.11
N ARG A 553 7.79 15.73 -22.12
CA ARG A 553 6.46 15.13 -21.98
C ARG A 553 6.34 13.94 -22.92
N GLY A 554 5.62 12.91 -22.47
CA GLY A 554 5.36 11.73 -23.29
C GLY A 554 4.10 11.88 -24.16
N PRO A 555 3.69 10.79 -24.85
CA PRO A 555 2.58 10.79 -25.80
C PRO A 555 1.22 11.26 -25.23
N SER A 556 0.97 11.08 -23.93
CA SER A 556 -0.27 11.53 -23.29
C SER A 556 -0.18 12.95 -22.73
N GLY A 557 0.99 13.60 -22.86
CA GLY A 557 1.30 14.89 -22.25
C GLY A 557 1.78 14.81 -20.81
N ARG A 558 1.94 13.60 -20.25
CA ARG A 558 2.47 13.40 -18.90
C ARG A 558 3.94 13.81 -18.80
N VAL A 559 4.32 14.31 -17.64
CA VAL A 559 5.69 14.75 -17.34
C VAL A 559 6.63 13.56 -17.32
N MET A 560 7.66 13.62 -18.17
CA MET A 560 8.72 12.62 -18.28
C MET A 560 10.00 13.04 -17.56
N SER A 561 10.33 14.33 -17.63
CA SER A 561 11.55 14.90 -17.07
C SER A 561 11.28 16.29 -16.50
N VAL A 562 11.90 16.58 -15.35
CA VAL A 562 11.85 17.89 -14.67
C VAL A 562 13.26 18.33 -14.29
N ASN A 563 13.58 19.59 -14.58
CA ASN A 563 14.80 20.23 -14.13
C ASN A 563 14.55 21.13 -12.93
N ALA A 564 15.41 21.04 -11.91
CA ALA A 564 15.53 22.02 -10.84
C ALA A 564 16.82 22.82 -11.04
N ASN A 565 16.73 24.15 -11.14
CA ASN A 565 17.88 25.03 -11.40
C ASN A 565 18.69 24.64 -12.64
N GLY A 566 18.01 24.16 -13.69
CA GLY A 566 18.64 23.67 -14.92
C GLY A 566 19.25 22.27 -14.83
N GLN A 567 19.32 21.65 -13.64
CA GLN A 567 19.76 20.27 -13.47
C GLN A 567 18.56 19.32 -13.47
N GLN A 568 18.61 18.26 -14.27
CA GLN A 568 17.58 17.22 -14.30
C GLN A 568 17.50 16.46 -12.96
N LEU A 569 16.27 16.21 -12.53
CA LEU A 569 15.98 15.38 -11.36
C LEU A 569 15.90 13.91 -11.78
N ASP A 570 16.94 13.14 -11.48
CA ASP A 570 17.04 11.73 -11.87
C ASP A 570 16.15 10.86 -10.96
N VAL A 571 15.00 10.42 -11.47
CA VAL A 571 14.09 9.48 -10.80
C VAL A 571 14.19 8.09 -11.44
N LYS A 572 13.82 7.05 -10.69
CA LYS A 572 13.91 5.65 -11.17
C LYS A 572 13.05 5.40 -12.42
N TYR A 573 11.89 6.03 -12.50
CA TYR A 573 10.95 6.05 -13.63
C TYR A 573 9.99 7.23 -13.46
N PRO A 574 9.31 7.71 -14.52
CA PRO A 574 8.60 9.00 -14.49
C PRO A 574 7.44 9.08 -13.47
N ASP A 575 6.68 8.00 -13.25
CA ASP A 575 5.55 8.02 -12.27
C ASP A 575 6.00 8.39 -10.84
N VAL A 576 7.29 8.21 -10.51
CA VAL A 576 7.87 8.64 -9.22
C VAL A 576 7.61 10.11 -8.92
N TYR A 577 7.49 10.98 -9.94
CA TYR A 577 7.25 12.42 -9.74
C TYR A 577 5.98 12.72 -8.93
N ARG A 578 4.97 11.84 -8.96
CA ARG A 578 3.80 11.95 -8.07
C ARG A 578 4.20 11.97 -6.60
N SER A 579 4.99 10.98 -6.19
CA SER A 579 5.50 10.89 -4.82
C SER A 579 6.62 11.87 -4.53
N ALA A 580 7.39 12.28 -5.54
CA ALA A 580 8.53 13.18 -5.40
C ALA A 580 8.11 14.64 -5.15
N PHE A 581 6.92 15.04 -5.60
CA PHE A 581 6.37 16.39 -5.43
C PHE A 581 5.16 16.44 -4.47
N SER A 582 5.34 15.94 -3.25
CA SER A 582 4.34 16.02 -2.17
C SER A 582 3.03 15.27 -2.43
N GLY A 583 3.09 14.15 -3.17
CA GLY A 583 1.93 13.26 -3.36
C GLY A 583 0.91 13.78 -4.37
N LEU A 584 1.36 14.18 -5.56
CA LEU A 584 0.46 14.61 -6.63
C LEU A 584 -0.44 13.46 -7.12
N PRO A 585 -1.70 13.73 -7.48
CA PRO A 585 -2.62 12.69 -7.96
C PRO A 585 -2.15 11.95 -9.23
N SER A 586 -1.44 12.64 -10.14
CA SER A 586 -0.96 12.10 -11.41
C SER A 586 0.33 12.80 -11.85
N THR A 587 0.94 12.32 -12.94
CA THR A 587 2.05 12.98 -13.67
C THR A 587 1.58 13.91 -14.78
N LEU A 588 0.26 14.06 -14.98
CA LEU A 588 -0.32 14.98 -15.96
C LEU A 588 -0.52 16.34 -15.30
N PHE A 589 0.56 17.11 -15.21
CA PHE A 589 0.55 18.43 -14.60
C PHE A 589 1.46 19.43 -15.30
N ASP A 590 1.21 20.69 -15.01
CA ASP A 590 2.06 21.84 -15.28
C ASP A 590 2.60 22.43 -13.97
N ILE A 591 3.77 23.05 -14.06
CA ILE A 591 4.43 23.72 -12.94
C ILE A 591 4.46 25.22 -13.24
N GLU A 592 3.93 26.01 -12.33
CA GLU A 592 3.88 27.46 -12.44
C GLU A 592 4.65 28.12 -11.28
N PRO A 593 5.73 28.87 -11.54
CA PRO A 593 6.43 29.62 -10.50
C PRO A 593 5.60 30.84 -10.08
N THR A 594 5.22 30.97 -8.82
CA THR A 594 4.28 32.03 -8.39
C THR A 594 4.95 33.39 -8.20
N GLY A 595 6.23 33.41 -7.82
CA GLY A 595 6.99 34.64 -7.53
C GLY A 595 7.89 35.12 -8.65
N SER A 596 7.76 34.59 -9.87
CA SER A 596 8.56 35.05 -11.02
C SER A 596 7.83 34.82 -12.34
N TYR A 597 8.22 35.55 -13.38
CA TYR A 597 7.74 35.40 -14.75
C TYR A 597 8.87 35.58 -15.75
N THR A 598 8.73 34.99 -16.93
CA THR A 598 9.70 35.14 -18.02
C THR A 598 9.16 36.14 -19.04
N VAL A 599 10.01 37.08 -19.44
CA VAL A 599 9.75 38.05 -20.52
C VAL A 599 10.54 37.61 -21.74
N LEU A 600 9.84 37.44 -22.87
CA LEU A 600 10.46 37.29 -24.18
C LEU A 600 10.60 38.67 -24.82
N SER A 601 11.84 39.09 -25.07
CA SER A 601 12.12 40.37 -25.71
C SER A 601 12.09 40.28 -27.24
N ALA A 602 12.05 41.43 -27.92
CA ALA A 602 11.88 41.50 -29.37
C ALA A 602 13.01 40.83 -30.18
N ASN A 603 14.19 40.62 -29.58
CA ASN A 603 15.30 39.90 -30.22
C ASN A 603 15.28 38.38 -29.95
N GLY A 604 14.22 37.87 -29.33
CA GLY A 604 14.09 36.47 -28.95
C GLY A 604 14.80 36.08 -27.65
N ALA A 605 15.43 37.02 -26.93
CA ALA A 605 16.06 36.72 -25.65
C ALA A 605 15.01 36.65 -24.53
N GLU A 606 15.11 35.62 -23.70
CA GLU A 606 14.28 35.44 -22.51
C GLU A 606 14.97 36.01 -21.27
N SER A 607 14.20 36.60 -20.37
CA SER A 607 14.69 37.10 -19.07
C SER A 607 13.68 36.84 -17.97
N THR A 608 14.11 36.19 -16.89
CA THR A 608 13.27 35.94 -15.73
C THR A 608 13.28 37.14 -14.79
N VAL A 609 12.09 37.57 -14.38
CA VAL A 609 11.86 38.65 -13.43
C VAL A 609 11.21 38.06 -12.19
N SER A 610 11.81 38.28 -11.03
CA SER A 610 11.27 37.87 -9.73
C SER A 610 10.31 38.93 -9.16
N SER A 611 9.54 38.55 -8.13
CA SER A 611 8.57 39.41 -7.44
C SER A 611 9.17 40.62 -6.73
N GLY A 612 10.51 40.71 -6.61
CA GLY A 612 11.22 41.91 -6.14
C GLY A 612 11.81 42.76 -7.27
N GLY A 613 11.68 42.31 -8.52
CA GLY A 613 12.20 42.97 -9.71
C GLY A 613 11.40 44.20 -10.13
N THR A 614 12.05 45.07 -10.90
CA THR A 614 11.41 46.20 -11.59
C THR A 614 11.53 45.96 -13.09
N VAL A 615 10.42 46.06 -13.82
CA VAL A 615 10.42 46.02 -15.29
C VAL A 615 9.97 47.35 -15.82
N THR A 616 10.77 47.94 -16.70
CA THR A 616 10.37 49.13 -17.46
C THR A 616 9.83 48.69 -18.81
N VAL A 617 8.53 48.91 -19.02
CA VAL A 617 7.85 48.72 -20.29
C VAL A 617 7.96 50.02 -21.08
N VAL A 618 8.56 49.97 -22.27
CA VAL A 618 8.66 51.12 -23.18
C VAL A 618 7.74 50.89 -24.36
N SER A 619 6.90 51.87 -24.65
CA SER A 619 5.94 51.87 -25.76
C SER A 619 6.07 53.16 -26.58
N GLY A 620 5.41 53.23 -27.74
CA GLY A 620 5.33 54.45 -28.54
C GLY A 620 4.70 55.65 -27.80
N ASN A 621 4.01 55.39 -26.68
CA ASN A 621 3.37 56.41 -25.85
C ASN A 621 4.20 56.79 -24.60
N GLY A 622 5.42 56.27 -24.47
CA GLY A 622 6.32 56.50 -23.33
C GLY A 622 6.70 55.23 -22.58
N SER A 623 7.41 55.39 -21.46
CA SER A 623 7.88 54.30 -20.61
C SER A 623 7.17 54.27 -19.25
N ALA A 624 6.81 53.08 -18.78
CA ALA A 624 6.27 52.86 -17.44
C ALA A 624 7.05 51.75 -16.72
N SER A 625 7.42 51.98 -15.46
CA SER A 625 8.06 50.95 -14.64
C SER A 625 7.04 50.28 -13.73
N VAL A 626 6.96 48.97 -13.82
CA VAL A 626 6.13 48.11 -12.97
C VAL A 626 7.04 47.41 -11.97
N LYS A 627 6.66 47.44 -10.69
CA LYS A 627 7.40 46.80 -9.61
C LYS A 627 6.52 45.75 -8.95
N GLY A 628 7.16 44.64 -8.61
CA GLY A 628 6.78 43.93 -7.40
C GLY A 628 5.65 42.91 -7.53
N ALA A 629 5.32 42.34 -6.36
CA ALA A 629 4.17 41.49 -6.10
C ALA A 629 2.83 42.19 -6.42
N GLY A 630 1.84 41.42 -6.88
CA GLY A 630 0.53 41.93 -7.32
C GLY A 630 0.51 42.44 -8.76
N THR A 631 1.67 42.49 -9.44
CA THR A 631 1.74 42.76 -10.88
C THR A 631 1.01 41.68 -11.66
N VAL A 632 0.06 42.08 -12.52
CA VAL A 632 -0.63 41.15 -13.42
C VAL A 632 0.12 41.07 -14.74
N ILE A 633 0.53 39.86 -15.10
CA ILE A 633 1.15 39.55 -16.38
C ILE A 633 0.07 38.96 -17.28
N LEU A 634 -0.06 39.51 -18.49
CA LEU A 634 -0.90 38.96 -19.55
C LEU A 634 0.03 38.39 -20.62
N ASN A 635 -0.15 37.13 -21.00
CA ASN A 635 0.58 36.55 -22.11
C ASN A 635 -0.07 36.91 -23.46
N GLY A 636 0.54 36.48 -24.57
CA GLY A 636 0.04 36.75 -25.92
C GLY A 636 -1.34 36.14 -26.23
N GLU A 637 -1.81 35.21 -25.41
CA GLU A 637 -3.14 34.56 -25.51
C GLU A 637 -4.18 35.25 -24.62
N GLY A 638 -3.80 36.31 -23.89
CA GLY A 638 -4.68 37.03 -22.98
C GLY A 638 -4.89 36.36 -21.62
N GLN A 639 -4.13 35.31 -21.30
CA GLN A 639 -4.19 34.65 -19.99
C GLN A 639 -3.49 35.54 -18.96
N ALA A 640 -4.18 35.83 -17.86
CA ALA A 640 -3.70 36.72 -16.81
C ALA A 640 -3.25 35.95 -15.57
N ARG A 641 -2.13 36.38 -15.00
CA ARG A 641 -1.63 35.86 -13.73
C ARG A 641 -0.98 36.95 -12.90
N ALA A 642 -1.32 37.03 -11.62
CA ALA A 642 -0.62 37.91 -10.70
C ALA A 642 0.69 37.27 -10.19
N VAL A 643 1.72 38.09 -9.96
CA VAL A 643 2.97 37.66 -9.35
C VAL A 643 2.86 37.72 -7.83
N ASP A 644 3.07 36.60 -7.15
CA ASP A 644 2.97 36.52 -5.70
C ASP A 644 4.18 37.17 -5.02
N SER A 645 3.98 37.72 -3.83
CA SER A 645 5.07 38.28 -3.02
C SER A 645 6.04 37.22 -2.51
N LYS A 646 5.57 35.97 -2.37
CA LYS A 646 6.38 34.84 -1.94
C LYS A 646 6.63 33.92 -3.13
N ALA A 647 7.89 33.60 -3.36
CA ALA A 647 8.26 32.61 -4.36
C ALA A 647 7.82 31.21 -3.94
N GLY A 648 7.25 30.47 -4.87
CA GLY A 648 6.85 29.08 -4.72
C GLY A 648 6.47 28.48 -6.08
N PHE A 649 6.06 27.23 -6.07
CA PHE A 649 5.70 26.47 -7.26
C PHE A 649 4.29 25.90 -7.10
N LYS A 650 3.37 26.39 -7.92
CA LYS A 650 2.00 25.88 -8.01
C LYS A 650 1.94 24.80 -9.07
N PHE A 651 1.32 23.68 -8.73
CA PHE A 651 1.11 22.58 -9.66
C PHE A 651 -0.37 22.53 -10.04
N THR A 652 -0.65 22.51 -11.33
CA THR A 652 -2.01 22.34 -11.86
C THR A 652 -2.03 21.07 -12.70
N GLY A 653 -2.96 20.16 -12.43
CA GLY A 653 -2.98 18.88 -13.13
C GLY A 653 -4.34 18.24 -13.24
N LYS A 654 -4.38 17.12 -13.96
CA LYS A 654 -5.59 16.34 -14.25
C LYS A 654 -5.33 14.85 -14.05
N GLY A 655 -6.39 14.07 -13.87
CA GLY A 655 -6.32 12.64 -13.64
C GLY A 655 -5.85 12.25 -12.24
N ASN A 656 -6.05 10.97 -11.92
CA ASN A 656 -5.66 10.32 -10.66
C ASN A 656 -5.20 8.89 -10.94
N GLY A 657 -3.96 8.58 -10.59
CA GLY A 657 -3.32 7.30 -10.89
C GLY A 657 -2.30 7.38 -12.03
N HIS A 658 -1.79 6.21 -12.42
CA HIS A 658 -0.78 6.08 -13.46
C HIS A 658 -1.31 6.46 -14.85
N GLY A 659 -2.61 6.28 -15.11
CA GLY A 659 -3.24 6.59 -16.41
C GLY A 659 -3.14 5.47 -17.44
N LEU A 660 -2.33 4.43 -17.19
CA LEU A 660 -2.17 3.27 -18.07
C LEU A 660 -3.43 2.38 -18.13
N GLY A 661 -3.74 1.89 -19.33
CA GLY A 661 -4.86 0.97 -19.59
C GLY A 661 -6.23 1.66 -19.48
N MET A 662 -7.20 0.99 -18.86
CA MET A 662 -8.56 1.51 -18.75
C MET A 662 -8.67 2.62 -17.69
N SER A 663 -9.27 3.75 -18.07
CA SER A 663 -9.72 4.78 -17.12
C SER A 663 -11.08 4.40 -16.54
N GLN A 664 -11.20 4.26 -15.22
CA GLN A 664 -12.47 3.89 -14.58
C GLN A 664 -13.56 4.94 -14.82
N TRP A 665 -13.26 6.22 -14.56
CA TRP A 665 -14.18 7.32 -14.86
C TRP A 665 -14.43 7.51 -16.36
N GLY A 666 -13.43 7.18 -17.19
CA GLY A 666 -13.58 7.20 -18.64
C GLY A 666 -14.55 6.12 -19.14
N ALA A 667 -14.43 4.89 -18.65
CA ALA A 667 -15.36 3.79 -18.89
C ALA A 667 -16.78 4.13 -18.42
N LYS A 668 -16.92 4.75 -17.25
CA LYS A 668 -18.20 5.28 -16.76
C LYS A 668 -18.78 6.31 -17.72
N GLY A 669 -17.99 7.30 -18.16
CA GLY A 669 -18.44 8.33 -19.09
C GLY A 669 -18.84 7.77 -20.46
N MET A 670 -18.15 6.75 -20.97
CA MET A 670 -18.55 6.03 -22.18
C MET A 670 -19.86 5.25 -21.97
N ALA A 671 -20.01 4.55 -20.85
CA ALA A 671 -21.26 3.85 -20.54
C ALA A 671 -22.46 4.82 -20.47
N ASP A 672 -22.29 6.01 -19.87
CA ASP A 672 -23.33 7.05 -19.87
C ASP A 672 -23.71 7.54 -21.27
N GLN A 673 -22.78 7.46 -22.23
CA GLN A 673 -22.98 7.81 -23.64
C GLN A 673 -23.58 6.67 -24.46
N GLY A 674 -23.89 5.52 -23.84
CA GLY A 674 -24.55 4.38 -24.47
C GLY A 674 -23.62 3.34 -25.08
N TYR A 675 -22.31 3.41 -24.82
CA TYR A 675 -21.37 2.37 -25.23
C TYR A 675 -21.53 1.13 -24.33
N ASP A 676 -21.48 -0.06 -24.95
CA ASP A 676 -21.46 -1.31 -24.20
C ASP A 676 -20.05 -1.62 -23.66
N TYR A 677 -19.97 -2.56 -22.70
CA TYR A 677 -18.72 -2.93 -22.06
C TYR A 677 -17.64 -3.47 -23.02
N LYS A 678 -18.02 -4.11 -24.14
CA LYS A 678 -17.06 -4.62 -25.13
C LYS A 678 -16.43 -3.47 -25.89
N GLN A 679 -17.24 -2.51 -26.33
CA GLN A 679 -16.77 -1.28 -26.97
C GLN A 679 -15.86 -0.47 -26.04
N ILE A 680 -16.22 -0.37 -24.76
CA ILE A 680 -15.38 0.28 -23.73
C ILE A 680 -14.02 -0.42 -23.62
N LEU A 681 -14.00 -1.75 -23.46
CA LEU A 681 -12.77 -2.50 -23.31
C LEU A 681 -11.88 -2.43 -24.57
N GLN A 682 -12.47 -2.53 -25.76
CA GLN A 682 -11.74 -2.45 -27.03
C GLN A 682 -11.18 -1.06 -27.33
N HIS A 683 -11.82 -0.01 -26.77
CA HIS A 683 -11.29 1.35 -26.83
C HIS A 683 -10.00 1.49 -26.02
N TYR A 684 -9.97 0.98 -24.78
CA TYR A 684 -8.82 1.08 -23.90
C TYR A 684 -7.72 0.03 -24.18
N TYR A 685 -8.11 -1.16 -24.62
CA TYR A 685 -7.22 -2.27 -24.95
C TYR A 685 -7.31 -2.56 -26.45
N ARG A 686 -6.47 -1.88 -27.24
CA ARG A 686 -6.52 -1.93 -28.70
C ARG A 686 -6.09 -3.28 -29.29
N ASP A 687 -6.72 -3.62 -30.42
CA ASP A 687 -6.54 -4.88 -31.16
C ASP A 687 -6.78 -6.12 -30.27
N THR A 688 -7.78 -6.03 -29.39
CA THR A 688 -8.18 -7.12 -28.50
C THR A 688 -9.57 -7.66 -28.85
N ILE A 689 -9.80 -8.90 -28.42
CA ILE A 689 -11.11 -9.54 -28.46
C ILE A 689 -11.56 -9.86 -27.03
N ILE A 690 -12.87 -9.82 -26.82
CA ILE A 690 -13.51 -10.31 -25.60
C ILE A 690 -14.05 -11.70 -25.91
N THR A 691 -13.52 -12.71 -25.23
CA THR A 691 -13.91 -14.12 -25.42
C THR A 691 -14.15 -14.77 -24.07
N LYS A 692 -14.87 -15.90 -24.06
CA LYS A 692 -14.88 -16.78 -22.89
C LYS A 692 -13.55 -17.52 -22.78
N GLU A 693 -13.07 -17.63 -21.54
CA GLU A 693 -11.85 -18.32 -21.12
C GLU A 693 -11.90 -19.85 -21.24
#